data_AF-A0A9D4QWH3-F1
#
_entry.id   AF-A0A9D4QWH3-F1
#
_cell.length_a   1.000
_cell.length_b   1.000
_cell.length_c   1.000
_cell.angle_alpha   90.00
_cell.angle_beta   90.00
_cell.angle_gamma   90.00
#
_symmetry.space_group_name_H-M   'P 1'
#
loop_
_entity.id
_entity.type
_entity.pdbx_description
1 polymer ?
#
loop_
_entity_poly.entity_id
_entity_poly.type
_entity_poly.pdbx_seq_one_letter_code
_entity_poly.pdbx_strand_id
1 'polypeptide(L)'
;MSRHNSEGSLSSLSASASPRDSPGPMSPGGAGDKGRKGGQGGGGGIQAQIQQLQDEQERVQKKTFTNWMNTYLKQKIPPMKVENLFEDIKDGVVLLSLLEVLSGEKLAMERGKLKRVHYVSNLSTALKFLESKKIKLVNINVSDIADGKSSIVLGLIWTIILYFQIEEVMVPQQAEGTEQLPLTALDKFRMNAKKALLAWTENAITKRYGIEVKDFGKSWRDGLAFNAIIHTIRPDLVDMDQVRKQSARVNLESAFSTAEDHLGIARLLDPEDVDVAKPDEKSVMTYVAQFLKAYPEAGEDPSLRKKTKTPAEQEMADYQELLTWCKTEAEEVLQIVEQPVTDLHQEYMDYLAFKAEVDRRGHIYNKLDEKVRTGKSVKFTPETFKPLEETWKKVARQTRLWLWKLDASLPGKLGKFGDWLNQAEEILELEEEFLENPNEMAMQLGKILQDHRTFFKELEPQKTFFQQVRRAGKFEGTQIPAPQMDNLHQRLTRVCTMAPQRERRLEYEEMKYQLLAFLVASENKLKIWTVKYGHQPKVEMLLADYKNFVHSGNLFKNYDQTYETCKRNGDAYRKTSDDKTETEKMNAYFDEVNGRWKKVSVEIKSVQSMLEEVIDCWRKYNACVDVLTVWLNDGERVMSSRSADEKQQFFADLANFEEKHKILNESGNFLIETTEEPVAAEIKTTLLMVNRRFKDLVESFQHFKKVEVVGKARKDYNDGLIKLTQWLKGAEELIAREVPCKHAVLRDYLNDLETLSNQIPAIENDFKTTTKTAQSLVKECSQDVVNEMLQSLNIQKEVIVRLRKEIPEKTKNVKAVLPNIESLENGLMDLDAWLSRGEALLESHKLDGTQEETEQRLEKHKAFFSEITYQKSILDSKNKVHQKVQSSKPKLENIDFSVIDGPVEELNHRFQAENWSDFH
;
A
#
# COMPACT_ATOMS: atom_id res chain seq x y z
N MET A 1 37.46 95.06 -55.74
CA MET A 1 36.86 96.07 -56.65
C MET A 1 35.97 95.31 -57.63
N SER A 2 34.68 95.23 -57.33
CA SER A 2 33.59 95.93 -58.05
C SER A 2 33.30 95.29 -59.41
N ARG A 3 32.31 94.39 -59.50
CA ARG A 3 30.86 94.61 -59.74
C ARG A 3 30.51 94.74 -61.23
N HIS A 4 29.80 93.71 -61.69
CA HIS A 4 28.52 93.70 -62.41
C HIS A 4 28.34 94.34 -63.80
N ASN A 5 27.73 93.48 -64.65
CA ASN A 5 26.57 93.70 -65.54
C ASN A 5 26.75 94.66 -66.74
N SER A 6 26.10 94.48 -67.88
CA SER A 6 25.08 93.52 -68.36
C SER A 6 24.79 93.83 -69.84
N GLU A 7 24.19 92.83 -70.51
CA GLU A 7 23.16 92.94 -71.57
C GLU A 7 23.52 93.41 -72.99
N GLY A 8 22.83 92.77 -73.96
CA GLY A 8 22.51 93.39 -75.25
C GLY A 8 22.57 92.43 -76.44
N SER A 9 21.41 92.01 -76.96
CA SER A 9 21.22 90.89 -77.89
C SER A 9 21.06 91.29 -79.38
N LEU A 10 21.04 90.24 -80.24
CA LEU A 10 20.30 90.05 -81.52
C LEU A 10 21.00 90.22 -82.90
N SER A 11 21.23 89.06 -83.55
CA SER A 11 20.86 88.57 -84.91
C SER A 11 21.01 89.50 -86.15
N SER A 12 21.48 89.10 -87.36
CA SER A 12 21.28 87.85 -88.15
C SER A 12 22.17 87.85 -89.44
N LEU A 13 22.51 86.64 -89.95
CA LEU A 13 22.68 86.09 -91.34
C LEU A 13 23.05 87.04 -92.53
N SER A 14 23.83 86.72 -93.59
CA SER A 14 24.58 85.55 -94.13
C SER A 14 25.28 85.94 -95.47
N ALA A 15 26.32 85.18 -95.90
CA ALA A 15 26.64 84.74 -97.30
C ALA A 15 28.03 85.04 -97.96
N SER A 16 28.70 83.93 -98.35
CA SER A 16 29.51 83.55 -99.55
C SER A 16 30.81 84.25 -100.04
N ALA A 17 31.89 83.47 -100.28
CA ALA A 17 32.44 83.01 -101.59
C ALA A 17 33.91 82.43 -101.53
N SER A 18 34.25 81.53 -102.47
CA SER A 18 35.40 80.57 -102.61
C SER A 18 36.73 81.15 -103.18
N PRO A 19 37.83 80.40 -103.64
CA PRO A 19 37.89 79.27 -104.62
C PRO A 19 39.03 78.17 -104.47
N ARG A 20 39.25 77.36 -105.54
CA ARG A 20 39.86 75.99 -105.74
C ARG A 20 41.35 75.91 -106.19
N ASP A 21 41.99 74.70 -106.17
CA ASP A 21 42.48 73.89 -107.34
C ASP A 21 43.16 72.51 -107.02
N SER A 22 43.26 71.59 -108.02
CA SER A 22 43.60 70.11 -108.02
C SER A 22 45.00 69.79 -108.67
N PRO A 23 45.50 68.54 -109.07
CA PRO A 23 44.92 67.17 -109.26
C PRO A 23 45.78 65.89 -108.86
N GLY A 24 45.27 64.64 -109.07
CA GLY A 24 45.81 63.28 -108.65
C GLY A 24 46.79 62.54 -109.62
N PRO A 25 46.89 61.17 -109.77
CA PRO A 25 46.24 60.00 -109.12
C PRO A 25 47.07 58.64 -108.94
N MET A 26 46.38 57.57 -108.46
CA MET A 26 46.53 56.07 -108.63
C MET A 26 47.45 55.13 -107.79
N SER A 27 46.85 53.98 -107.36
CA SER A 27 47.32 52.77 -106.62
C SER A 27 48.10 51.74 -107.52
N PRO A 28 48.57 50.49 -107.13
CA PRO A 28 47.92 49.47 -106.24
C PRO A 28 48.81 48.47 -105.41
N GLY A 29 48.16 47.77 -104.45
CA GLY A 29 48.34 46.32 -104.18
C GLY A 29 49.37 45.82 -103.13
N GLY A 30 48.97 44.83 -102.32
CA GLY A 30 49.89 43.80 -101.78
C GLY A 30 49.86 43.53 -100.26
N ALA A 31 49.85 42.24 -99.90
CA ALA A 31 49.65 41.67 -98.56
C ALA A 31 50.86 41.74 -97.59
N GLY A 32 50.62 41.41 -96.31
CA GLY A 32 51.59 40.65 -95.50
C GLY A 32 52.07 41.25 -94.18
N ASP A 33 51.53 40.71 -93.07
CA ASP A 33 52.16 40.34 -91.79
C ASP A 33 53.48 41.02 -91.33
N LYS A 34 53.44 41.68 -90.15
CA LYS A 34 54.24 41.37 -88.93
C LYS A 34 54.28 42.54 -87.93
N GLY A 35 54.14 42.20 -86.65
CA GLY A 35 55.09 42.66 -85.63
C GLY A 35 54.87 43.99 -84.91
N ARG A 36 54.11 43.91 -83.79
CA ARG A 36 54.43 44.40 -82.43
C ARG A 36 54.92 45.85 -82.18
N LYS A 37 54.19 46.45 -81.21
CA LYS A 37 54.53 47.46 -80.17
C LYS A 37 54.29 48.95 -80.47
N GLY A 38 53.30 49.49 -79.75
CA GLY A 38 53.51 50.57 -78.79
C GLY A 38 52.79 51.90 -79.04
N GLY A 39 51.95 52.32 -78.08
CA GLY A 39 51.39 53.68 -77.95
C GLY A 39 49.86 53.71 -77.97
N GLN A 40 49.15 53.30 -76.92
CA GLN A 40 48.64 54.12 -75.80
C GLN A 40 48.12 55.53 -76.17
N GLY A 41 46.81 55.72 -75.97
CA GLY A 41 46.16 57.04 -75.90
C GLY A 41 44.64 57.01 -76.08
N GLY A 42 43.87 56.47 -75.12
CA GLY A 42 42.39 56.50 -75.17
C GLY A 42 41.63 55.88 -73.98
N GLY A 43 42.22 55.80 -72.78
CA GLY A 43 41.61 55.11 -71.62
C GLY A 43 40.91 55.98 -70.56
N GLY A 44 41.14 57.30 -70.54
CA GLY A 44 40.74 58.15 -69.40
C GLY A 44 39.22 58.38 -69.23
N GLY A 45 38.46 58.46 -70.32
CA GLY A 45 37.02 58.76 -70.26
C GLY A 45 36.17 57.58 -69.77
N ILE A 46 36.52 56.36 -70.19
CA ILE A 46 35.80 55.14 -69.81
C ILE A 46 36.07 54.78 -68.35
N GLN A 47 37.31 54.97 -67.87
CA GLN A 47 37.68 54.69 -66.48
C GLN A 47 37.04 55.67 -65.48
N ALA A 48 36.96 56.97 -65.82
CA ALA A 48 36.26 57.96 -65.00
C ALA A 48 34.74 57.73 -64.97
N GLN A 49 34.15 57.34 -66.10
CA GLN A 49 32.71 57.03 -66.17
C GLN A 49 32.37 55.73 -65.43
N ILE A 50 33.23 54.71 -65.47
CA ILE A 50 33.08 53.49 -64.67
C ILE A 50 33.21 53.79 -63.17
N GLN A 51 34.17 54.63 -62.77
CA GLN A 51 34.35 55.01 -61.36
C GLN A 51 33.14 55.81 -60.84
N GLN A 52 32.67 56.81 -61.60
CA GLN A 52 31.46 57.57 -61.22
C GLN A 52 30.21 56.69 -61.09
N LEU A 53 30.04 55.71 -61.98
CA LEU A 53 28.94 54.75 -61.88
C LEU A 53 29.08 53.80 -60.69
N GLN A 54 30.31 53.40 -60.34
CA GLN A 54 30.58 52.57 -59.16
C GLN A 54 30.34 53.35 -57.86
N ASP A 55 30.80 54.61 -57.79
CA ASP A 55 30.62 55.48 -56.63
C ASP A 55 29.12 55.78 -56.39
N GLU A 56 28.35 55.97 -57.46
CA GLU A 56 26.91 56.18 -57.38
C GLU A 56 26.16 54.91 -56.94
N GLN A 57 26.54 53.74 -57.46
CA GLN A 57 25.97 52.45 -57.00
C GLN A 57 26.30 52.17 -55.54
N GLU A 58 27.53 52.47 -55.10
CA GLU A 58 27.95 52.34 -53.70
C GLU A 58 27.14 53.28 -52.79
N ARG A 59 26.91 54.53 -53.23
CA ARG A 59 26.08 55.52 -52.52
C ARG A 59 24.65 55.01 -52.32
N VAL A 60 24.02 54.51 -53.38
CA VAL A 60 22.66 53.98 -53.34
C VAL A 60 22.58 52.73 -52.47
N GLN A 61 23.48 51.75 -52.64
CA GLN A 61 23.53 50.55 -51.78
C GLN A 61 23.70 50.90 -50.30
N LYS A 62 24.63 51.81 -49.98
CA LYS A 62 24.84 52.28 -48.61
C LYS A 62 23.55 52.82 -48.01
N LYS A 63 22.86 53.69 -48.73
CA LYS A 63 21.60 54.30 -48.28
C LYS A 63 20.50 53.25 -48.07
N THR A 64 20.28 52.38 -49.06
CA THR A 64 19.27 51.32 -48.99
C THR A 64 19.53 50.34 -47.86
N PHE A 65 20.77 49.87 -47.69
CA PHE A 65 21.13 48.95 -46.60
C PHE A 65 21.07 49.62 -45.23
N THR A 66 21.43 50.90 -45.12
CA THR A 66 21.28 51.67 -43.87
C THR A 66 19.81 51.78 -43.48
N ASN A 67 18.95 52.17 -44.43
CA ASN A 67 17.50 52.25 -44.20
C ASN A 67 16.94 50.89 -43.80
N TRP A 68 17.36 49.83 -44.50
CA TRP A 68 16.95 48.46 -44.21
C TRP A 68 17.33 48.04 -42.78
N MET A 69 18.59 48.22 -42.37
CA MET A 69 19.01 47.91 -41.00
C MET A 69 18.18 48.66 -39.97
N ASN A 70 17.88 49.94 -40.23
CA ASN A 70 17.08 50.78 -39.33
C ASN A 70 15.62 50.31 -39.19
N THR A 71 15.06 49.61 -40.19
CA THR A 71 13.72 49.00 -40.08
C THR A 71 13.62 47.90 -39.01
N TYR A 72 14.73 47.21 -38.73
CA TYR A 72 14.82 46.16 -37.72
C TYR A 72 15.37 46.71 -36.40
N LEU A 73 16.39 47.55 -36.44
CA LEU A 73 17.02 48.11 -35.24
C LEU A 73 16.10 49.03 -34.43
N LYS A 74 15.08 49.64 -35.06
CA LYS A 74 14.02 50.37 -34.35
C LYS A 74 13.18 49.48 -33.40
N GLN A 75 13.18 48.17 -33.64
CA GLN A 75 12.44 47.18 -32.82
C GLN A 75 13.26 46.69 -31.61
N LYS A 76 14.55 47.02 -31.53
CA LYS A 76 15.41 46.67 -30.40
C LYS A 76 15.07 47.52 -29.17
N ILE A 77 15.35 47.00 -27.97
CA ILE A 77 15.22 47.74 -26.71
C ILE A 77 16.60 47.82 -26.01
N PRO A 78 17.17 49.03 -25.81
CA PRO A 78 16.71 50.31 -26.35
C PRO A 78 16.82 50.38 -27.89
N PRO A 79 16.00 51.20 -28.58
CA PRO A 79 16.08 51.35 -30.03
C PRO A 79 17.44 51.84 -30.49
N MET A 80 17.91 51.31 -31.60
CA MET A 80 19.18 51.69 -32.21
C MET A 80 18.95 52.23 -33.62
N LYS A 81 19.82 53.14 -34.05
CA LYS A 81 19.80 53.72 -35.39
C LYS A 81 21.22 53.85 -35.91
N VAL A 82 21.40 53.48 -37.18
CA VAL A 82 22.62 53.67 -37.97
C VAL A 82 22.48 54.96 -38.76
N GLU A 83 23.44 55.88 -38.57
CA GLU A 83 23.51 57.14 -39.33
C GLU A 83 24.59 57.04 -40.42
N ASN A 84 25.72 56.43 -40.11
CA ASN A 84 26.78 56.16 -41.06
C ASN A 84 27.24 54.70 -40.98
N LEU A 85 26.71 53.89 -41.90
CA LEU A 85 26.95 52.43 -41.94
C LEU A 85 28.43 52.02 -41.79
N PHE A 86 29.35 52.76 -42.42
CA PHE A 86 30.77 52.37 -42.43
C PHE A 86 31.49 52.72 -41.13
N GLU A 87 30.97 53.67 -40.36
CA GLU A 87 31.52 54.06 -39.05
C GLU A 87 30.85 53.29 -37.92
N ASP A 88 29.52 53.20 -37.93
CA ASP A 88 28.72 52.67 -36.83
C ASP A 88 28.81 51.13 -36.71
N ILE A 89 29.25 50.43 -37.76
CA ILE A 89 29.41 48.97 -37.74
C ILE A 89 30.74 48.51 -37.10
N LYS A 90 31.73 49.41 -36.99
CA LYS A 90 33.13 49.06 -36.66
C LYS A 90 33.29 48.39 -35.29
N ASP A 91 32.38 48.65 -34.36
CA ASP A 91 32.43 48.08 -33.00
C ASP A 91 31.72 46.73 -32.85
N GLY A 92 31.04 46.28 -33.90
CA GLY A 92 30.27 45.05 -33.94
C GLY A 92 28.98 45.06 -33.12
N VAL A 93 28.67 46.12 -32.38
CA VAL A 93 27.48 46.19 -31.50
C VAL A 93 26.21 46.30 -32.34
N VAL A 94 26.22 47.18 -33.34
CA VAL A 94 25.10 47.34 -34.29
C VAL A 94 24.86 46.03 -35.06
N LEU A 95 25.94 45.37 -35.49
CA LEU A 95 25.87 44.13 -36.25
C LEU A 95 25.29 42.97 -35.42
N LEU A 96 25.78 42.79 -34.18
CA LEU A 96 25.22 41.80 -33.26
C LEU A 96 23.74 42.09 -32.96
N SER A 97 23.39 43.35 -32.68
CA SER A 97 22.01 43.74 -32.38
C SER A 97 21.06 43.49 -33.55
N LEU A 98 21.52 43.73 -34.78
CA LEU A 98 20.76 43.39 -35.99
C LEU A 98 20.54 41.87 -36.08
N LEU A 99 21.59 41.07 -35.88
CA LEU A 99 21.50 39.61 -35.95
C LEU A 99 20.61 39.04 -34.86
N GLU A 100 20.63 39.59 -33.65
CA GLU A 100 19.70 39.21 -32.58
C GLU A 100 18.24 39.50 -32.96
N VAL A 101 17.95 40.65 -33.57
CA VAL A 101 16.58 41.00 -33.99
C VAL A 101 16.12 40.13 -35.16
N LEU A 102 17.00 39.84 -36.12
CA LEU A 102 16.68 39.00 -37.28
C LEU A 102 16.49 37.53 -36.91
N SER A 103 17.29 36.99 -35.99
CA SER A 103 17.27 35.57 -35.62
C SER A 103 16.41 35.25 -34.39
N GLY A 104 16.10 36.24 -33.55
CA GLY A 104 15.45 36.04 -32.25
C GLY A 104 16.35 35.48 -31.15
N GLU A 105 17.62 35.17 -31.46
CA GLU A 105 18.59 34.62 -30.50
C GLU A 105 19.36 35.73 -29.77
N LYS A 106 19.67 35.53 -28.49
CA LYS A 106 20.53 36.47 -27.75
C LYS A 106 22.00 36.15 -28.01
N LEU A 107 22.77 37.16 -28.40
CA LEU A 107 24.19 37.04 -28.73
C LEU A 107 25.04 37.73 -27.65
N ALA A 108 26.16 37.11 -27.30
CA ALA A 108 27.08 37.64 -26.31
C ALA A 108 27.71 38.95 -26.83
N MET A 109 27.58 40.02 -26.06
CA MET A 109 28.08 41.35 -26.40
C MET A 109 29.06 41.83 -25.32
N GLU A 110 30.30 42.10 -25.71
CA GLU A 110 31.29 42.68 -24.82
C GLU A 110 31.20 44.22 -24.81
N ARG A 111 31.24 44.81 -23.61
CA ARG A 111 31.27 46.27 -23.40
C ARG A 111 32.42 46.61 -22.44
N GLY A 112 33.35 47.48 -22.85
CA GLY A 112 34.52 47.84 -22.03
C GLY A 112 35.31 49.05 -22.55
N LYS A 113 36.26 49.55 -21.74
CA LYS A 113 37.03 50.78 -22.03
C LYS A 113 38.12 50.61 -23.12
N LEU A 114 38.51 49.37 -23.44
CA LEU A 114 39.55 49.03 -24.45
C LEU A 114 38.93 48.87 -25.85
N LYS A 115 38.88 49.97 -26.62
CA LYS A 115 38.07 50.08 -27.83
C LYS A 115 38.34 48.98 -28.88
N ARG A 116 39.57 48.77 -29.35
CA ARG A 116 39.82 47.91 -30.53
C ARG A 116 39.73 46.40 -30.28
N VAL A 117 40.03 45.92 -29.07
CA VAL A 117 39.99 44.47 -28.74
C VAL A 117 38.54 43.98 -28.62
N HIS A 118 37.67 44.75 -27.96
CA HIS A 118 36.24 44.42 -27.88
C HIS A 118 35.53 44.51 -29.24
N TYR A 119 35.94 45.44 -30.11
CA TYR A 119 35.40 45.53 -31.48
C TYR A 119 35.67 44.25 -32.26
N VAL A 120 36.92 43.77 -32.22
CA VAL A 120 37.32 42.51 -32.86
C VAL A 120 36.60 41.32 -32.25
N SER A 121 36.41 41.27 -30.92
CA SER A 121 35.67 40.19 -30.26
C SER A 121 34.19 40.15 -30.67
N ASN A 122 33.50 41.29 -30.64
CA ASN A 122 32.09 41.42 -31.03
C ASN A 122 31.88 41.07 -32.52
N LEU A 123 32.73 41.59 -33.40
CA LEU A 123 32.69 41.26 -34.83
C LEU A 123 33.02 39.78 -35.09
N SER A 124 33.98 39.20 -34.38
CA SER A 124 34.28 37.76 -34.48
C SER A 124 33.08 36.90 -34.06
N THR A 125 32.38 37.31 -33.00
CA THR A 125 31.15 36.65 -32.54
C THR A 125 30.06 36.73 -33.60
N ALA A 126 29.86 37.91 -34.22
CA ALA A 126 28.89 38.10 -35.29
C ALA A 126 29.21 37.23 -36.52
N LEU A 127 30.48 37.17 -36.96
CA LEU A 127 30.86 36.36 -38.12
C LEU A 127 30.74 34.85 -37.83
N LYS A 128 31.17 34.39 -36.64
CA LYS A 128 30.98 32.99 -36.21
C LYS A 128 29.50 32.60 -36.16
N PHE A 129 28.64 33.51 -35.73
CA PHE A 129 27.19 33.28 -35.74
C PHE A 129 26.68 33.07 -37.17
N LEU A 130 27.08 33.93 -38.12
CA LEU A 130 26.72 33.76 -39.53
C LEU A 130 27.25 32.43 -40.10
N GLU A 131 28.48 32.04 -39.79
CA GLU A 131 29.05 30.75 -40.18
C GLU A 131 28.29 29.56 -39.57
N SER A 132 27.81 29.69 -38.32
CA SER A 132 26.98 28.65 -37.67
C SER A 132 25.65 28.43 -38.39
N LYS A 133 25.09 29.49 -38.99
CA LYS A 133 23.91 29.44 -39.86
C LYS A 133 24.25 28.98 -41.30
N LYS A 134 25.47 28.46 -41.52
CA LYS A 134 26.00 27.96 -42.80
C LYS A 134 26.17 29.04 -43.88
N ILE A 135 26.26 30.31 -43.49
CA ILE A 135 26.48 31.42 -44.43
C ILE A 135 27.97 31.52 -44.76
N LYS A 136 28.32 31.47 -46.05
CA LYS A 136 29.72 31.57 -46.50
C LYS A 136 30.19 33.03 -46.57
N LEU A 137 31.14 33.39 -45.73
CA LEU A 137 31.76 34.72 -45.68
C LEU A 137 33.03 34.77 -46.55
N VAL A 138 32.86 34.90 -47.87
CA VAL A 138 34.00 34.94 -48.82
C VAL A 138 34.66 36.32 -48.79
N ASN A 139 35.95 36.38 -48.46
CA ASN A 139 36.76 37.61 -48.40
C ASN A 139 36.26 38.66 -47.39
N ILE A 140 35.61 38.24 -46.30
CA ILE A 140 35.16 39.13 -45.23
C ILE A 140 35.94 38.79 -43.96
N ASN A 141 36.86 39.66 -43.55
CA ASN A 141 37.61 39.49 -42.30
C ASN A 141 37.18 40.52 -41.26
N VAL A 142 37.33 40.15 -39.98
CA VAL A 142 37.01 41.00 -38.84
C VAL A 142 37.75 42.34 -38.87
N SER A 143 39.03 42.34 -39.25
CA SER A 143 39.85 43.56 -39.33
C SER A 143 39.33 44.55 -40.37
N ASP A 144 38.84 44.06 -41.50
CA ASP A 144 38.35 44.89 -42.61
C ASP A 144 37.03 45.59 -42.26
N ILE A 145 36.19 44.94 -41.45
CA ILE A 145 34.95 45.52 -40.91
C ILE A 145 35.26 46.53 -39.80
N ALA A 146 36.20 46.20 -38.91
CA ALA A 146 36.64 47.11 -37.83
C ALA A 146 37.28 48.40 -38.37
N ASP A 147 37.88 48.33 -39.57
CA ASP A 147 38.42 49.49 -40.29
C ASP A 147 37.36 50.20 -41.17
N GLY A 148 36.14 49.66 -41.30
CA GLY A 148 35.02 50.26 -42.01
C GLY A 148 35.17 50.29 -43.53
N LYS A 149 35.85 49.30 -44.13
CA LYS A 149 36.04 49.24 -45.58
C LYS A 149 34.69 49.07 -46.30
N SER A 150 34.30 50.07 -47.10
CA SER A 150 32.95 50.18 -47.67
C SER A 150 32.49 48.96 -48.47
N SER A 151 33.34 48.45 -49.37
CA SER A 151 33.04 47.28 -50.19
C SER A 151 32.84 45.99 -49.38
N ILE A 152 33.57 45.83 -48.27
CA ILE A 152 33.46 44.66 -47.37
C ILE A 152 32.20 44.77 -46.51
N VAL A 153 31.93 45.96 -45.96
CA VAL A 153 30.73 46.21 -45.14
C VAL A 153 29.46 46.02 -45.96
N LEU A 154 29.39 46.59 -47.18
CA LEU A 154 28.25 46.37 -48.07
C LEU A 154 28.11 44.91 -48.49
N GLY A 155 29.22 44.22 -48.75
CA GLY A 155 29.23 42.79 -49.06
C GLY A 155 28.68 41.93 -47.91
N LEU A 156 29.04 42.26 -46.66
CA LEU A 156 28.54 41.59 -45.46
C LEU A 156 27.04 41.82 -45.27
N ILE A 157 26.59 43.09 -45.27
CA ILE A 157 25.18 43.40 -45.06
C ILE A 157 24.31 42.79 -46.17
N TRP A 158 24.77 42.82 -47.42
CA TRP A 158 24.09 42.12 -48.51
C TRP A 158 23.94 40.62 -48.25
N THR A 159 24.99 39.97 -47.74
CA THR A 159 24.96 38.53 -47.43
C THR A 159 23.92 38.23 -46.34
N ILE A 160 23.78 39.12 -45.35
CA ILE A 160 22.78 39.02 -44.29
C ILE A 160 21.37 39.22 -44.84
N ILE A 161 21.15 40.24 -45.68
CA ILE A 161 19.87 40.50 -46.36
C ILE A 161 19.46 39.30 -47.21
N LEU A 162 20.39 38.80 -48.02
CA LEU A 162 20.16 37.66 -48.91
C LEU A 162 19.65 36.46 -48.11
N TYR A 163 20.27 36.16 -46.97
CA TYR A 163 19.89 35.01 -46.15
C TYR A 163 18.58 35.23 -45.37
N PHE A 164 18.52 36.25 -44.50
CA PHE A 164 17.43 36.45 -43.52
C PHE A 164 16.16 37.11 -44.10
N GLN A 165 16.21 37.62 -45.32
CA GLN A 165 15.04 38.25 -45.94
C GLN A 165 14.61 37.57 -47.24
N ILE A 166 15.56 37.07 -48.03
CA ILE A 166 15.25 36.50 -49.36
C ILE A 166 15.23 34.97 -49.29
N GLU A 167 16.29 34.33 -48.80
CA GLU A 167 16.42 32.87 -48.81
C GLU A 167 15.50 32.18 -47.80
N GLU A 168 15.46 32.63 -46.53
CA GLU A 168 14.61 32.03 -45.48
C GLU A 168 13.11 31.99 -45.87
N VAL A 169 12.63 33.02 -46.57
CA VAL A 169 11.23 33.12 -47.02
C VAL A 169 10.96 32.21 -48.23
N MET A 170 11.98 31.81 -48.99
CA MET A 170 11.85 31.10 -50.28
C MET A 170 12.06 29.58 -50.20
N VAL A 171 12.63 29.06 -49.10
CA VAL A 171 12.82 27.61 -48.89
C VAL A 171 11.53 26.77 -48.98
N PRO A 172 10.33 27.23 -48.57
CA PRO A 172 9.13 26.38 -48.60
C PRO A 172 8.56 26.09 -50.01
N GLN A 173 8.98 26.81 -51.07
CA GLN A 173 8.27 26.82 -52.36
C GLN A 173 8.96 26.09 -53.53
N GLN A 174 10.15 25.49 -53.35
CA GLN A 174 10.91 24.87 -54.47
C GLN A 174 11.20 23.37 -54.32
N ALA A 175 10.33 22.60 -53.67
CA ALA A 175 10.36 21.15 -53.76
C ALA A 175 9.45 20.68 -54.92
N GLU A 176 9.89 20.85 -56.17
CA GLU A 176 9.51 20.00 -57.32
C GLU A 176 10.22 20.47 -58.62
N GLY A 177 11.14 19.64 -59.14
CA GLY A 177 11.48 19.54 -60.56
C GLY A 177 12.57 20.46 -61.13
N THR A 178 13.80 19.94 -61.29
CA THR A 178 14.51 19.74 -62.59
C THR A 178 15.97 19.32 -62.37
N GLU A 179 16.34 18.17 -62.93
CA GLU A 179 17.72 17.65 -63.02
C GLU A 179 18.48 18.38 -64.13
N GLN A 180 19.58 19.10 -63.86
CA GLN A 180 20.70 19.31 -64.81
C GLN A 180 22.04 19.60 -64.11
N LEU A 181 23.06 18.84 -64.52
CA LEU A 181 24.55 18.99 -64.50
C LEU A 181 25.29 19.60 -63.27
N PRO A 182 26.50 19.10 -62.92
CA PRO A 182 27.21 19.50 -61.71
C PRO A 182 27.99 20.81 -61.91
N LEU A 183 27.32 21.94 -61.68
CA LEU A 183 27.99 23.21 -61.37
C LEU A 183 28.40 23.25 -59.89
N THR A 184 29.45 24.00 -59.56
CA THR A 184 29.97 24.09 -58.19
C THR A 184 28.93 24.65 -57.23
N ALA A 185 28.99 24.23 -55.95
CA ALA A 185 27.99 24.56 -54.92
C ALA A 185 27.79 26.07 -54.67
N LEU A 186 28.72 26.93 -55.12
CA LEU A 186 28.60 28.39 -55.02
C LEU A 186 27.72 28.99 -56.12
N ASP A 187 27.72 28.39 -57.32
CA ASP A 187 26.95 28.84 -58.48
C ASP A 187 25.47 28.44 -58.37
N LYS A 188 25.18 27.27 -57.78
CA LYS A 188 23.81 26.85 -57.42
C LYS A 188 23.16 27.78 -56.38
N PHE A 189 23.94 28.37 -55.47
CA PHE A 189 23.42 29.15 -54.33
C PHE A 189 22.95 30.56 -54.75
N ARG A 190 23.77 31.28 -55.52
CA ARG A 190 23.44 32.67 -55.95
C ARG A 190 22.38 32.76 -57.04
N MET A 191 22.28 31.74 -57.92
CA MET A 191 21.26 31.72 -58.97
C MET A 191 19.85 31.42 -58.44
N ASN A 192 19.71 30.69 -57.32
CA ASN A 192 18.41 30.27 -56.81
C ASN A 192 17.58 31.40 -56.19
N ALA A 193 18.15 32.26 -55.35
CA ALA A 193 17.41 33.35 -54.68
C ALA A 193 16.91 34.43 -55.67
N LYS A 194 17.78 34.86 -56.61
CA LYS A 194 17.40 35.84 -57.65
C LYS A 194 16.35 35.25 -58.61
N LYS A 195 16.52 33.99 -59.03
CA LYS A 195 15.57 33.30 -59.91
C LYS A 195 14.22 33.05 -59.23
N ALA A 196 14.23 32.70 -57.95
CA ALA A 196 13.01 32.54 -57.16
C ALA A 196 12.26 33.87 -57.01
N LEU A 197 12.96 34.97 -56.69
CA LEU A 197 12.32 36.29 -56.57
C LEU A 197 11.81 36.80 -57.91
N LEU A 198 12.51 36.52 -59.02
CA LEU A 198 11.99 36.77 -60.36
C LEU A 198 10.74 35.93 -60.63
N ALA A 199 10.73 34.63 -60.32
CA ALA A 199 9.56 33.76 -60.53
C ALA A 199 8.33 34.21 -59.71
N TRP A 200 8.54 34.62 -58.45
CA TRP A 200 7.47 35.20 -57.63
C TRP A 200 6.94 36.50 -58.26
N THR A 201 7.83 37.36 -58.75
CA THR A 201 7.46 38.62 -59.40
C THR A 201 6.73 38.37 -60.73
N GLU A 202 7.17 37.39 -61.54
CA GLU A 202 6.52 37.00 -62.79
C GLU A 202 5.08 36.50 -62.55
N ASN A 203 4.86 35.73 -61.48
CA ASN A 203 3.53 35.26 -61.10
C ASN A 203 2.64 36.39 -60.57
N ALA A 204 3.20 37.28 -59.73
CA ALA A 204 2.48 38.41 -59.17
C ALA A 204 2.09 39.42 -60.25
N ILE A 205 3.01 39.73 -61.17
CA ILE A 205 2.89 40.83 -62.12
C ILE A 205 2.68 40.33 -63.55
N THR A 206 3.64 39.60 -64.12
CA THR A 206 3.75 39.37 -65.56
C THR A 206 2.55 38.61 -66.10
N LYS A 207 2.10 37.56 -65.40
CA LYS A 207 0.90 36.79 -65.78
C LYS A 207 -0.41 37.61 -65.74
N ARG A 208 -0.49 38.65 -64.90
CA ARG A 208 -1.73 39.43 -64.69
C ARG A 208 -1.79 40.72 -65.51
N TYR A 209 -0.67 41.41 -65.68
CA TYR A 209 -0.61 42.74 -66.31
C TYR A 209 0.18 42.78 -67.62
N GLY A 210 0.79 41.65 -68.03
CA GLY A 210 1.61 41.56 -69.24
C GLY A 210 2.90 42.39 -69.17
N ILE A 211 3.34 42.79 -67.97
CA ILE A 211 4.56 43.56 -67.75
C ILE A 211 5.72 42.58 -67.59
N GLU A 212 6.69 42.59 -68.50
CA GLU A 212 7.84 41.69 -68.45
C GLU A 212 8.91 42.16 -67.45
N VAL A 213 9.17 41.36 -66.41
CA VAL A 213 10.24 41.60 -65.45
C VAL A 213 11.36 40.59 -65.66
N LYS A 214 12.48 41.01 -66.27
CA LYS A 214 13.61 40.12 -66.63
C LYS A 214 14.83 40.30 -65.72
N ASP A 215 14.87 41.37 -64.96
CA ASP A 215 15.95 41.73 -64.05
C ASP A 215 15.43 42.50 -62.84
N PHE A 216 16.32 42.83 -61.89
CA PHE A 216 16.04 43.75 -60.78
C PHE A 216 16.69 45.13 -61.03
N GLY A 217 16.87 45.50 -62.30
CA GLY A 217 17.50 46.75 -62.70
C GLY A 217 16.57 47.54 -63.62
N LYS A 218 16.75 47.42 -64.93
CA LYS A 218 16.03 48.22 -65.92
C LYS A 218 14.53 47.92 -65.95
N SER A 219 14.10 46.69 -65.68
CA SER A 219 12.69 46.30 -65.65
C SER A 219 11.85 47.03 -64.60
N TRP A 220 12.50 47.69 -63.63
CA TRP A 220 11.83 48.38 -62.51
C TRP A 220 11.89 49.91 -62.62
N ARG A 221 12.67 50.42 -63.59
CA ARG A 221 13.00 51.83 -63.72
C ARG A 221 11.79 52.71 -63.98
N ASP A 222 10.83 52.24 -64.76
CA ASP A 222 9.63 53.01 -65.14
C ASP A 222 8.55 53.06 -64.04
N GLY A 223 8.77 52.35 -62.93
CA GLY A 223 7.86 52.25 -61.80
C GLY A 223 6.62 51.40 -62.04
N LEU A 224 6.43 50.82 -63.23
CA LEU A 224 5.24 50.02 -63.56
C LEU A 224 5.20 48.72 -62.74
N ALA A 225 6.34 48.04 -62.61
CA ALA A 225 6.43 46.80 -61.84
C ALA A 225 6.10 47.00 -60.35
N PHE A 226 6.59 48.08 -59.72
CA PHE A 226 6.27 48.37 -58.32
C PHE A 226 4.79 48.62 -58.09
N ASN A 227 4.18 49.46 -58.93
CA ASN A 227 2.74 49.75 -58.85
C ASN A 227 1.89 48.49 -59.12
N ALA A 228 2.34 47.62 -60.04
CA ALA A 228 1.65 46.37 -60.33
C ALA A 228 1.69 45.37 -59.16
N ILE A 229 2.79 45.29 -58.41
CA ILE A 229 2.84 44.48 -57.17
C ILE A 229 1.82 45.02 -56.16
N ILE A 230 1.82 46.33 -55.93
CA ILE A 230 0.90 46.97 -54.97
C ILE A 230 -0.54 46.70 -55.37
N HIS A 231 -0.88 46.87 -56.65
CA HIS A 231 -2.20 46.58 -57.19
C HIS A 231 -2.58 45.08 -57.09
N THR A 232 -1.61 44.17 -57.19
CA THR A 232 -1.84 42.73 -57.00
C THR A 232 -2.20 42.40 -55.55
N ILE A 233 -1.51 43.03 -54.60
CA ILE A 233 -1.74 42.86 -53.17
C ILE A 233 -3.08 43.51 -52.77
N ARG A 234 -3.30 44.75 -53.22
CA ARG A 234 -4.50 45.54 -52.91
C ARG A 234 -4.91 46.40 -54.12
N PRO A 235 -5.87 45.91 -54.95
CA PRO A 235 -6.27 46.58 -56.19
C PRO A 235 -6.82 48.00 -56.02
N ASP A 236 -7.48 48.29 -54.89
CA ASP A 236 -8.09 49.60 -54.63
C ASP A 236 -7.08 50.74 -54.44
N LEU A 237 -5.79 50.44 -54.25
CA LEU A 237 -4.77 51.46 -53.98
C LEU A 237 -4.13 52.08 -55.23
N VAL A 238 -4.27 51.46 -56.40
CA VAL A 238 -3.50 51.85 -57.60
C VAL A 238 -4.39 51.77 -58.83
N ASP A 239 -4.47 52.86 -59.60
CA ASP A 239 -5.07 52.81 -60.93
C ASP A 239 -3.99 52.50 -61.98
N MET A 240 -3.93 51.25 -62.43
CA MET A 240 -2.94 50.80 -63.41
C MET A 240 -3.08 51.47 -64.79
N ASP A 241 -4.27 51.94 -65.17
CA ASP A 241 -4.49 52.66 -66.44
C ASP A 241 -3.93 54.09 -66.40
N GLN A 242 -3.96 54.71 -65.21
CA GLN A 242 -3.34 56.00 -64.96
C GLN A 242 -1.81 55.88 -64.90
N VAL A 243 -1.29 54.88 -64.18
CA VAL A 243 0.16 54.63 -63.99
C VAL A 243 0.89 54.42 -65.32
N ARG A 244 0.27 53.77 -66.32
CA ARG A 244 0.87 53.57 -67.65
C ARG A 244 1.08 54.87 -68.45
N LYS A 245 0.42 55.98 -68.08
CA LYS A 245 0.48 57.27 -68.78
C LYS A 245 1.39 58.29 -68.08
N GLN A 246 1.91 57.96 -66.90
CA GLN A 246 2.72 58.84 -66.06
C GLN A 246 4.22 58.63 -66.29
N SER A 247 5.03 59.61 -65.86
CA SER A 247 6.50 59.51 -65.93
C SER A 247 7.05 58.56 -64.87
N ALA A 248 8.22 57.97 -65.14
CA ALA A 248 8.92 57.05 -64.23
C ALA A 248 9.07 57.60 -62.80
N ARG A 249 9.54 58.85 -62.66
CA ARG A 249 9.74 59.50 -61.35
C ARG A 249 8.46 59.62 -60.54
N VAL A 250 7.32 59.88 -61.19
CA VAL A 250 5.99 59.98 -60.54
C VAL A 250 5.48 58.60 -60.15
N ASN A 251 5.61 57.60 -61.04
CA ASN A 251 5.22 56.22 -60.77
C ASN A 251 5.96 55.63 -59.57
N LEU A 252 7.28 55.83 -59.52
CA LEU A 252 8.13 55.36 -58.44
C LEU A 252 7.81 56.06 -57.11
N GLU A 253 7.62 57.39 -57.10
CA GLU A 253 7.24 58.14 -55.89
C GLU A 253 5.87 57.69 -55.36
N SER A 254 4.91 57.51 -56.26
CA SER A 254 3.57 57.01 -55.95
C SER A 254 3.64 55.60 -55.36
N ALA A 255 4.40 54.69 -55.99
CA ALA A 255 4.55 53.32 -55.50
C ALA A 255 5.20 53.26 -54.12
N PHE A 256 6.29 54.01 -53.90
CA PHE A 256 7.02 53.98 -52.63
C PHE A 256 6.21 54.58 -51.49
N SER A 257 5.52 55.71 -51.73
CA SER A 257 4.65 56.33 -50.72
C SER A 257 3.44 55.45 -50.41
N THR A 258 2.78 54.90 -51.44
CA THR A 258 1.62 54.02 -51.24
C THR A 258 1.99 52.75 -50.48
N ALA A 259 3.15 52.15 -50.78
CA ALA A 259 3.62 50.96 -50.09
C ALA A 259 3.95 51.22 -48.61
N GLU A 260 4.54 52.39 -48.30
CA GLU A 260 4.84 52.78 -46.92
C GLU A 260 3.57 53.09 -46.12
N ASP A 261 2.70 53.96 -46.65
CA ASP A 261 1.52 54.46 -45.94
C ASP A 261 0.42 53.40 -45.77
N HIS A 262 0.24 52.50 -46.74
CA HIS A 262 -0.93 51.61 -46.79
C HIS A 262 -0.61 50.11 -46.69
N LEU A 263 0.63 49.71 -47.01
CA LEU A 263 1.09 48.32 -46.95
C LEU A 263 2.15 48.07 -45.87
N GLY A 264 2.60 49.10 -45.15
CA GLY A 264 3.61 48.98 -44.10
C GLY A 264 4.98 48.54 -44.60
N ILE A 265 5.25 48.67 -45.92
CA ILE A 265 6.55 48.36 -46.52
C ILE A 265 7.45 49.58 -46.39
N ALA A 266 8.49 49.49 -45.55
CA ALA A 266 9.37 50.62 -45.29
C ALA A 266 10.08 51.09 -46.56
N ARG A 267 10.06 52.41 -46.81
CA ARG A 267 10.69 53.03 -47.98
C ARG A 267 12.22 52.96 -47.88
N LEU A 268 12.84 52.09 -48.69
CA LEU A 268 14.30 51.90 -48.71
C LEU A 268 14.99 52.61 -49.88
N LEU A 269 14.23 52.97 -50.90
CA LEU A 269 14.70 53.58 -52.15
C LEU A 269 14.02 54.93 -52.32
N ASP A 270 14.75 55.88 -52.88
CA ASP A 270 14.13 57.09 -53.45
C ASP A 270 14.03 56.96 -54.96
N PRO A 271 13.03 57.60 -55.60
CA PRO A 271 12.84 57.37 -57.03
C PRO A 271 13.99 57.89 -57.91
N GLU A 272 14.76 58.86 -57.44
CA GLU A 272 15.99 59.30 -58.12
C GLU A 272 17.12 58.27 -58.08
N ASP A 273 17.12 57.37 -57.08
CA ASP A 273 18.09 56.28 -56.98
C ASP A 273 17.72 55.11 -57.95
N VAL A 274 16.51 55.12 -58.50
CA VAL A 274 15.99 54.08 -59.42
C VAL A 274 15.78 54.60 -60.84
N ASP A 275 15.40 55.88 -61.05
CA ASP A 275 15.30 56.48 -62.39
C ASP A 275 16.68 56.90 -62.95
N VAL A 276 17.57 55.90 -63.08
CA VAL A 276 18.92 56.03 -63.63
C VAL A 276 19.15 54.99 -64.72
N ALA A 277 20.14 55.19 -65.58
CA ALA A 277 20.38 54.32 -66.74
C ALA A 277 20.65 52.85 -66.36
N LYS A 278 21.20 52.60 -65.17
CA LYS A 278 21.47 51.26 -64.63
C LYS A 278 21.25 51.24 -63.11
N PRO A 279 20.00 50.98 -62.67
CA PRO A 279 19.66 50.90 -61.25
C PRO A 279 20.45 49.78 -60.56
N ASP A 280 20.74 49.95 -59.26
CA ASP A 280 21.45 48.92 -58.50
C ASP A 280 20.53 47.74 -58.19
N GLU A 281 20.87 46.56 -58.72
CA GLU A 281 20.02 45.38 -58.60
C GLU A 281 19.87 44.89 -57.15
N LYS A 282 20.91 45.03 -56.32
CA LYS A 282 20.85 44.57 -54.92
C LYS A 282 19.89 45.45 -54.11
N SER A 283 19.95 46.76 -54.33
CA SER A 283 19.04 47.70 -53.67
C SER A 283 17.58 47.47 -54.08
N VAL A 284 17.31 47.25 -55.37
CA VAL A 284 15.97 46.89 -55.86
C VAL A 284 15.51 45.54 -55.30
N MET A 285 16.34 44.50 -55.34
CA MET A 285 16.02 43.19 -54.75
C MET A 285 15.68 43.29 -53.26
N THR A 286 16.45 44.07 -52.51
CA THR A 286 16.22 44.29 -51.06
C THR A 286 14.85 44.90 -50.80
N TYR A 287 14.45 45.88 -51.63
CA TYR A 287 13.15 46.53 -51.51
C TYR A 287 12.00 45.60 -51.93
N VAL A 288 12.11 44.92 -53.07
CA VAL A 288 11.09 43.97 -53.56
C VAL A 288 10.90 42.80 -52.59
N ALA A 289 11.97 42.30 -51.96
CA ALA A 289 11.89 41.23 -50.99
C ALA A 289 11.06 41.60 -49.75
N GLN A 290 10.87 42.89 -49.42
CA GLN A 290 9.95 43.29 -48.36
C GLN A 290 8.50 42.96 -48.72
N PHE A 291 8.11 43.14 -49.98
CA PHE A 291 6.77 42.77 -50.45
C PHE A 291 6.54 41.27 -50.39
N LEU A 292 7.52 40.46 -50.81
CA LEU A 292 7.46 39.01 -50.67
C LEU A 292 7.31 38.59 -49.20
N LYS A 293 8.08 39.19 -48.28
CA LYS A 293 8.05 38.83 -46.86
C LYS A 293 6.74 39.21 -46.19
N ALA A 294 6.15 40.35 -46.56
CA ALA A 294 4.90 40.84 -45.98
C ALA A 294 3.65 40.22 -46.64
N TYR A 295 3.72 39.91 -47.93
CA TYR A 295 2.60 39.44 -48.75
C TYR A 295 3.03 38.31 -49.70
N PRO A 296 3.49 37.16 -49.19
CA PRO A 296 3.97 36.04 -50.02
C PRO A 296 2.90 35.52 -51.00
N GLU A 297 1.62 35.60 -50.62
CA GLU A 297 0.46 35.17 -51.40
C GLU A 297 0.27 35.93 -52.73
N ALA A 298 0.85 37.12 -52.88
CA ALA A 298 0.70 37.91 -54.11
C ALA A 298 1.34 37.24 -55.33
N GLY A 299 2.33 36.35 -55.12
CA GLY A 299 3.00 35.58 -56.18
C GLY A 299 2.53 34.14 -56.34
N GLU A 300 1.45 33.73 -55.67
CA GLU A 300 0.83 32.41 -55.86
C GLU A 300 -0.12 32.38 -57.08
N ASP A 301 -0.09 31.27 -57.83
CA ASP A 301 -1.03 31.05 -58.94
C ASP A 301 -2.44 30.76 -58.39
N PRO A 302 -3.49 31.51 -58.77
CA PRO A 302 -4.86 31.27 -58.29
C PRO A 302 -5.37 29.85 -58.57
N SER A 303 -4.80 29.16 -59.56
CA SER A 303 -5.14 27.78 -59.94
C SER A 303 -4.53 26.70 -59.02
N LEU A 304 -3.54 27.06 -58.18
CA LEU A 304 -2.79 26.14 -57.30
C LEU A 304 -3.22 26.20 -55.82
N ARG A 305 -4.39 26.78 -55.49
CA ARG A 305 -4.99 26.66 -54.14
C ARG A 305 -5.23 25.18 -53.81
N LYS A 306 -4.23 24.49 -53.26
CA LYS A 306 -4.40 23.18 -52.61
C LYS A 306 -5.48 23.38 -51.54
N LYS A 307 -6.59 22.65 -51.63
CA LYS A 307 -7.54 22.49 -50.53
C LYS A 307 -6.72 22.21 -49.27
N THR A 308 -6.91 22.98 -48.21
CA THR A 308 -6.32 22.69 -46.90
C THR A 308 -6.62 21.23 -46.57
N LYS A 309 -5.58 20.38 -46.60
CA LYS A 309 -5.68 18.97 -46.21
C LYS A 309 -6.27 18.93 -44.81
N THR A 310 -7.28 18.09 -44.60
CA THR A 310 -7.81 17.87 -43.26
C THR A 310 -6.68 17.34 -42.36
N PRO A 311 -6.72 17.54 -41.02
CA PRO A 311 -5.69 17.03 -40.12
C PRO A 311 -5.43 15.52 -40.30
N ALA A 312 -6.46 14.75 -40.65
CA ALA A 312 -6.38 13.32 -40.89
C ALA A 312 -5.70 12.96 -42.23
N GLU A 313 -5.85 13.79 -43.27
CA GLU A 313 -5.13 13.61 -44.56
C GLU A 313 -3.67 14.04 -44.44
N GLN A 314 -3.38 15.07 -43.63
CA GLN A 314 -2.01 15.47 -43.35
C GLN A 314 -1.27 14.40 -42.55
N GLU A 315 -1.89 13.83 -41.50
CA GLU A 315 -1.30 12.71 -40.73
C GLU A 315 -0.98 11.51 -41.62
N MET A 316 -1.89 11.15 -42.55
CA MET A 316 -1.66 10.06 -43.48
C MET A 316 -0.52 10.35 -44.47
N ALA A 317 -0.44 11.59 -44.97
CA ALA A 317 0.63 12.00 -45.88
C ALA A 317 2.00 11.97 -45.18
N ASP A 318 2.09 12.53 -43.96
CA ASP A 318 3.31 12.52 -43.15
C ASP A 318 3.76 11.08 -42.84
N TYR A 319 2.82 10.19 -42.49
CA TYR A 319 3.10 8.77 -42.25
C TYR A 319 3.64 8.07 -43.49
N GLN A 320 3.01 8.26 -44.66
CA GLN A 320 3.42 7.62 -45.91
C GLN A 320 4.77 8.15 -46.40
N GLU A 321 5.01 9.45 -46.30
CA GLU A 321 6.29 10.07 -46.67
C GLU A 321 7.41 9.52 -45.80
N LEU A 322 7.24 9.51 -44.47
CA LEU A 322 8.25 9.00 -43.55
C LEU A 322 8.50 7.50 -43.75
N LEU A 323 7.44 6.70 -43.90
CA LEU A 323 7.57 5.26 -44.08
C LEU A 323 8.29 4.93 -45.39
N THR A 324 7.97 5.66 -46.47
CA THR A 324 8.63 5.50 -47.76
C THR A 324 10.10 5.85 -47.65
N TRP A 325 10.41 7.05 -47.13
CA TRP A 325 11.78 7.51 -46.95
C TRP A 325 12.61 6.52 -46.11
N CYS A 326 12.07 6.01 -45.00
CA CYS A 326 12.76 5.05 -44.15
C CYS A 326 13.07 3.73 -44.88
N LYS A 327 12.17 3.27 -45.75
CA LYS A 327 12.30 1.99 -46.47
C LYS A 327 13.07 2.07 -47.79
N THR A 328 13.28 3.27 -48.33
CA THR A 328 13.97 3.47 -49.61
C THR A 328 15.26 4.25 -49.41
N GLU A 329 15.17 5.58 -49.38
CA GLU A 329 16.31 6.51 -49.37
C GLU A 329 17.22 6.30 -48.15
N ALA A 330 16.65 6.15 -46.96
CA ALA A 330 17.43 5.92 -45.75
C ALA A 330 18.12 4.55 -45.75
N GLU A 331 17.41 3.50 -46.18
CA GLU A 331 17.94 2.14 -46.22
C GLU A 331 19.09 2.02 -47.24
N GLU A 332 19.00 2.70 -48.39
CA GLU A 332 20.07 2.76 -49.40
C GLU A 332 21.34 3.44 -48.85
N VAL A 333 21.21 4.63 -48.27
CA VAL A 333 22.36 5.36 -47.70
C VAL A 333 23.00 4.57 -46.55
N LEU A 334 22.20 3.93 -45.70
CA LEU A 334 22.69 3.23 -44.52
C LEU A 334 23.41 1.89 -44.82
N GLN A 335 23.42 1.41 -46.06
CA GLN A 335 24.26 0.26 -46.46
C GLN A 335 25.76 0.52 -46.21
N ILE A 336 26.16 1.81 -46.16
CA ILE A 336 27.54 2.21 -45.85
C ILE A 336 28.01 1.74 -44.47
N VAL A 337 27.10 1.43 -43.54
CA VAL A 337 27.44 0.95 -42.19
C VAL A 337 28.17 -0.40 -42.24
N GLU A 338 27.84 -1.25 -43.21
CA GLU A 338 28.45 -2.58 -43.37
C GLU A 338 29.77 -2.55 -44.14
N GLN A 339 30.13 -1.41 -44.73
CA GLN A 339 31.35 -1.23 -45.51
C GLN A 339 32.51 -0.68 -44.67
N PRO A 340 33.76 -1.10 -44.94
CA PRO A 340 34.93 -0.56 -44.25
C PRO A 340 35.09 0.94 -44.53
N VAL A 341 35.57 1.70 -43.56
CA VAL A 341 35.83 3.13 -43.73
C VAL A 341 37.03 3.32 -44.66
N THR A 342 36.82 4.06 -45.75
CA THR A 342 37.83 4.31 -46.79
C THR A 342 38.39 5.72 -46.73
N ASP A 343 37.52 6.71 -46.50
CA ASP A 343 37.88 8.10 -46.23
C ASP A 343 37.08 8.59 -45.02
N LEU A 344 37.73 8.59 -43.85
CA LEU A 344 37.09 8.97 -42.59
C LEU A 344 36.56 10.42 -42.60
N HIS A 345 37.24 11.35 -43.28
CA HIS A 345 36.82 12.74 -43.30
C HIS A 345 35.56 12.91 -44.15
N GLN A 346 35.56 12.36 -45.36
CA GLN A 346 34.43 12.46 -46.27
C GLN A 346 33.21 11.69 -45.74
N GLU A 347 33.39 10.45 -45.26
CA GLU A 347 32.29 9.66 -44.69
C GLU A 347 31.68 10.33 -43.45
N TYR A 348 32.48 11.03 -42.63
CA TYR A 348 31.96 11.79 -41.50
C TYR A 348 31.13 13.01 -41.94
N MET A 349 31.52 13.69 -43.03
CA MET A 349 30.74 14.78 -43.61
C MET A 349 29.42 14.28 -44.21
N ASP A 350 29.44 13.12 -44.85
CA ASP A 350 28.25 12.46 -45.39
C ASP A 350 27.32 12.01 -44.27
N TYR A 351 27.87 11.46 -43.18
CA TYR A 351 27.12 11.17 -41.96
C TYR A 351 26.44 12.43 -41.40
N LEU A 352 27.13 13.57 -41.32
CA LEU A 352 26.53 14.82 -40.83
C LEU A 352 25.38 15.30 -41.72
N ALA A 353 25.52 15.18 -43.04
CA ALA A 353 24.46 15.53 -43.98
C ALA A 353 23.24 14.62 -43.81
N PHE A 354 23.46 13.31 -43.70
CA PHE A 354 22.39 12.35 -43.47
C PHE A 354 21.72 12.54 -42.10
N LYS A 355 22.52 12.78 -41.05
CA LYS A 355 22.02 13.03 -39.69
C LYS A 355 21.15 14.28 -39.62
N ALA A 356 21.51 15.34 -40.33
CA ALA A 356 20.67 16.54 -40.43
C ALA A 356 19.31 16.23 -41.06
N GLU A 357 19.27 15.32 -42.03
CA GLU A 357 18.02 14.90 -42.67
C GLU A 357 17.18 13.99 -41.77
N VAL A 358 17.81 13.05 -41.04
CA VAL A 358 17.17 12.25 -39.99
C VAL A 358 16.55 13.16 -38.93
N ASP A 359 17.26 14.21 -38.49
CA ASP A 359 16.76 15.16 -37.50
C ASP A 359 15.57 15.98 -38.02
N ARG A 360 15.65 16.47 -39.27
CA ARG A 360 14.55 17.19 -39.93
C ARG A 360 13.28 16.34 -39.97
N ARG A 361 13.40 15.07 -40.35
CA ARG A 361 12.28 14.11 -40.41
C ARG A 361 11.86 13.62 -39.03
N GLY A 362 12.77 13.59 -38.05
CA GLY A 362 12.49 13.22 -36.67
C GLY A 362 11.48 14.14 -36.00
N HIS A 363 11.45 15.43 -36.35
CA HIS A 363 10.39 16.32 -35.89
C HIS A 363 8.99 15.89 -36.33
N ILE A 364 8.86 15.34 -37.55
CA ILE A 364 7.60 14.84 -38.08
C ILE A 364 7.22 13.53 -37.37
N TYR A 365 8.17 12.60 -37.23
CA TYR A 365 7.97 11.35 -36.51
C TYR A 365 7.51 11.58 -35.07
N ASN A 366 8.23 12.42 -34.31
CA ASN A 366 7.92 12.71 -32.90
C ASN A 366 6.53 13.32 -32.73
N LYS A 367 6.11 14.18 -33.66
CA LYS A 367 4.77 14.78 -33.66
C LYS A 367 3.67 13.73 -33.89
N LEU A 368 3.90 12.78 -34.80
CA LEU A 368 2.95 11.68 -35.04
C LEU A 368 2.92 10.71 -33.84
N ASP A 369 4.09 10.30 -33.35
CA ASP A 369 4.23 9.42 -32.19
C ASP A 369 3.55 9.99 -30.94
N GLU A 370 3.76 11.27 -30.63
CA GLU A 370 3.12 11.95 -29.50
C GLU A 370 1.59 11.92 -29.62
N LYS A 371 1.05 12.19 -30.82
CA LYS A 371 -0.40 12.13 -31.06
C LYS A 371 -0.94 10.72 -30.90
N VAL A 372 -0.22 9.69 -31.33
CA VAL A 372 -0.63 8.30 -31.16
C VAL A 372 -0.60 7.89 -29.69
N ARG A 373 0.49 8.15 -28.96
CA ARG A 373 0.61 7.82 -27.53
C ARG A 373 -0.40 8.54 -26.66
N THR A 374 -0.73 9.80 -26.99
CA THR A 374 -1.73 10.59 -26.25
C THR A 374 -3.17 10.29 -26.66
N GLY A 375 -3.40 9.37 -27.60
CA GLY A 375 -4.72 9.03 -28.12
C GLY A 375 -5.39 10.17 -28.91
N LYS A 376 -4.61 11.16 -29.37
CA LYS A 376 -5.08 12.35 -30.12
C LYS A 376 -4.98 12.18 -31.63
N SER A 377 -4.36 11.11 -32.14
CA SER A 377 -4.30 10.85 -33.58
C SER A 377 -5.68 10.52 -34.13
N VAL A 378 -5.98 11.04 -35.32
CA VAL A 378 -7.26 10.85 -36.00
C VAL A 378 -7.24 9.61 -36.92
N LYS A 379 -6.04 9.14 -37.30
CA LYS A 379 -5.86 8.04 -38.27
C LYS A 379 -5.19 6.79 -37.70
N PHE A 380 -4.35 6.93 -36.68
CA PHE A 380 -3.46 5.84 -36.26
C PHE A 380 -3.74 5.43 -34.81
N THR A 381 -3.78 4.12 -34.59
CA THR A 381 -3.70 3.50 -33.26
C THR A 381 -2.26 3.05 -33.02
N PRO A 382 -1.86 2.72 -31.78
CA PRO A 382 -0.53 2.18 -31.51
C PRO A 382 -0.17 1.00 -32.44
N GLU A 383 -1.11 0.09 -32.68
CA GLU A 383 -0.89 -1.07 -33.56
C GLU A 383 -0.72 -0.70 -35.04
N THR A 384 -1.47 0.28 -35.56
CA THR A 384 -1.35 0.68 -36.97
C THR A 384 -0.16 1.61 -37.23
N PHE A 385 0.36 2.26 -36.18
CA PHE A 385 1.57 3.10 -36.24
C PHE A 385 2.87 2.27 -36.11
N LYS A 386 2.79 1.09 -35.48
CA LYS A 386 3.91 0.19 -35.20
C LYS A 386 4.87 -0.07 -36.38
N PRO A 387 4.42 -0.28 -37.64
CA PRO A 387 5.35 -0.49 -38.76
C PRO A 387 6.28 0.71 -39.02
N LEU A 388 5.76 1.94 -38.86
CA LEU A 388 6.59 3.15 -38.97
C LEU A 388 7.53 3.28 -37.77
N GLU A 389 7.04 3.02 -36.56
CA GLU A 389 7.86 3.00 -35.34
C GLU A 389 9.05 2.02 -35.45
N GLU A 390 8.80 0.77 -35.88
CA GLU A 390 9.84 -0.24 -36.05
C GLU A 390 10.87 0.17 -37.12
N THR A 391 10.40 0.69 -38.26
CA THR A 391 11.28 1.11 -39.35
C THR A 391 12.09 2.36 -38.96
N TRP A 392 11.48 3.33 -38.27
CA TRP A 392 12.14 4.51 -37.75
C TRP A 392 13.21 4.15 -36.71
N LYS A 393 12.88 3.26 -35.76
CA LYS A 393 13.85 2.71 -34.79
C LYS A 393 15.02 2.02 -35.48
N LYS A 394 14.78 1.27 -36.57
CA LYS A 394 15.85 0.65 -37.38
C LYS A 394 16.76 1.71 -38.00
N VAL A 395 16.20 2.75 -38.62
CA VAL A 395 16.98 3.87 -39.21
C VAL A 395 17.80 4.60 -38.14
N ALA A 396 17.19 4.93 -37.00
CA ALA A 396 17.89 5.58 -35.88
C ALA A 396 19.05 4.71 -35.36
N ARG A 397 18.82 3.40 -35.21
CA ARG A 397 19.85 2.44 -34.79
C ARG A 397 21.00 2.37 -35.79
N GLN A 398 20.71 2.24 -37.09
CA GLN A 398 21.75 2.17 -38.13
C GLN A 398 22.53 3.48 -38.25
N THR A 399 21.85 4.63 -38.12
CA THR A 399 22.51 5.95 -38.07
C THR A 399 23.49 6.03 -36.90
N ARG A 400 23.12 5.51 -35.73
CA ARG A 400 24.00 5.42 -34.56
C ARG A 400 25.17 4.46 -34.79
N LEU A 401 24.92 3.28 -35.37
CA LEU A 401 25.98 2.34 -35.73
C LEU A 401 26.97 2.93 -36.74
N TRP A 402 26.51 3.79 -37.66
CA TRP A 402 27.41 4.53 -38.55
C TRP A 402 28.35 5.44 -37.78
N LEU A 403 27.80 6.26 -36.85
CA LEU A 403 28.62 7.10 -35.98
C LEU A 403 29.63 6.27 -35.18
N TRP A 404 29.16 5.16 -34.60
CA TRP A 404 30.02 4.26 -33.83
C TRP A 404 31.18 3.70 -34.66
N LYS A 405 30.90 3.26 -35.89
CA LYS A 405 31.92 2.81 -36.86
C LYS A 405 32.95 3.90 -37.14
N LEU A 406 32.50 5.14 -37.34
CA LEU A 406 33.38 6.28 -37.63
C LEU A 406 34.26 6.63 -36.43
N ASP A 407 33.72 6.56 -35.21
CA ASP A 407 34.49 6.83 -33.99
C ASP A 407 35.49 5.71 -33.68
N ALA A 408 35.10 4.46 -33.88
CA ALA A 408 35.98 3.28 -33.79
C ALA A 408 37.18 3.38 -34.74
N SER A 409 36.96 3.98 -35.91
CA SER A 409 37.95 4.13 -36.98
C SER A 409 38.95 5.28 -36.75
N LEU A 410 38.84 6.02 -35.63
CA LEU A 410 39.82 7.05 -35.26
C LEU A 410 41.19 6.43 -34.91
N PRO A 411 42.30 7.18 -35.09
CA PRO A 411 43.63 6.63 -34.95
C PRO A 411 43.99 6.22 -33.50
N GLY A 412 44.71 5.10 -33.38
CA GLY A 412 45.41 4.68 -32.17
C GLY A 412 44.49 4.52 -30.94
N LYS A 413 44.87 5.14 -29.83
CA LYS A 413 44.07 5.10 -28.59
C LYS A 413 42.75 5.88 -28.69
N LEU A 414 42.60 6.79 -29.65
CA LEU A 414 41.38 7.58 -29.79
C LEU A 414 40.23 6.74 -30.38
N GLY A 415 40.51 5.84 -31.31
CA GLY A 415 39.51 4.86 -31.79
C GLY A 415 38.98 3.97 -30.67
N LYS A 416 39.89 3.47 -29.82
CA LYS A 416 39.52 2.70 -28.62
C LYS A 416 38.66 3.49 -27.62
N PHE A 417 38.90 4.79 -27.49
CA PHE A 417 38.04 5.67 -26.71
C PHE A 417 36.66 5.83 -27.35
N GLY A 418 36.59 5.98 -28.67
CA GLY A 418 35.34 6.00 -29.43
C GLY A 418 34.52 4.73 -29.20
N ASP A 419 35.13 3.55 -29.36
CA ASP A 419 34.51 2.26 -29.07
C ASP A 419 34.00 2.15 -27.63
N TRP A 420 34.82 2.58 -26.65
CA TRP A 420 34.41 2.59 -25.25
C TRP A 420 33.22 3.53 -25.02
N LEU A 421 33.21 4.72 -25.64
CA LEU A 421 32.11 5.67 -25.51
C LEU A 421 30.81 5.13 -26.12
N ASN A 422 30.91 4.41 -27.24
CA ASN A 422 29.79 3.72 -27.88
C ASN A 422 29.16 2.69 -26.94
N GLN A 423 29.99 1.80 -26.36
CA GLN A 423 29.56 0.80 -25.38
C GLN A 423 28.97 1.45 -24.11
N ALA A 424 29.56 2.56 -23.65
CA ALA A 424 29.04 3.31 -22.50
C ALA A 424 27.61 3.79 -22.73
N GLU A 425 27.32 4.38 -23.90
CA GLU A 425 25.97 4.84 -24.21
C GLU A 425 24.99 3.68 -24.44
N GLU A 426 25.45 2.55 -24.98
CA GLU A 426 24.63 1.33 -25.09
C GLU A 426 24.18 0.84 -23.72
N ILE A 427 25.12 0.71 -22.78
CA ILE A 427 24.85 0.28 -21.41
C ILE A 427 23.87 1.25 -20.74
N LEU A 428 23.98 2.56 -20.95
CA LEU A 428 23.10 3.55 -20.32
C LEU A 428 21.67 3.57 -20.88
N GLU A 429 21.48 3.12 -22.13
CA GLU A 429 20.17 3.06 -22.79
C GLU A 429 19.50 1.69 -22.72
N LEU A 430 20.22 0.67 -22.23
CA LEU A 430 19.69 -0.67 -22.08
C LEU A 430 18.55 -0.70 -21.05
N GLU A 431 17.36 -1.06 -21.50
CA GLU A 431 16.19 -1.29 -20.65
C GLU A 431 16.29 -2.68 -20.01
N GLU A 432 16.02 -2.75 -18.70
CA GLU A 432 16.03 -4.01 -17.96
C GLU A 432 14.74 -4.80 -18.22
N GLU A 433 14.88 -6.09 -18.57
CA GLU A 433 13.73 -7.00 -18.71
C GLU A 433 13.03 -7.19 -17.36
N PHE A 434 11.70 -7.11 -17.35
CA PHE A 434 10.90 -7.29 -16.15
C PHE A 434 10.69 -8.77 -15.83
N LEU A 435 11.01 -9.16 -14.60
CA LEU A 435 10.69 -10.48 -14.04
C LEU A 435 9.58 -10.38 -12.99
N GLU A 436 8.61 -11.29 -13.06
CA GLU A 436 7.48 -11.32 -12.12
C GLU A 436 7.93 -11.65 -10.68
N ASN A 437 8.95 -12.51 -10.51
CA ASN A 437 9.45 -12.91 -9.21
C ASN A 437 10.37 -11.83 -8.62
N PRO A 438 10.03 -11.19 -7.47
CA PRO A 438 10.83 -10.11 -6.91
C PRO A 438 12.26 -10.51 -6.54
N ASN A 439 12.47 -11.76 -6.13
CA ASN A 439 13.80 -12.25 -5.75
C ASN A 439 14.70 -12.43 -6.98
N GLU A 440 14.15 -12.96 -8.06
CA GLU A 440 14.87 -13.10 -9.34
C GLU A 440 15.19 -11.73 -9.95
N MET A 441 14.22 -10.79 -9.89
CA MET A 441 14.42 -9.41 -10.32
C MET A 441 15.55 -8.72 -9.53
N ALA A 442 15.57 -8.87 -8.21
CA ALA A 442 16.64 -8.34 -7.36
C ALA A 442 18.02 -8.92 -7.74
N MET A 443 18.12 -10.22 -8.01
CA MET A 443 19.37 -10.87 -8.44
C MET A 443 19.84 -10.35 -9.79
N GLN A 444 18.93 -10.21 -10.76
CA GLN A 444 19.24 -9.65 -12.07
C GLN A 444 19.73 -8.20 -11.96
N LEU A 445 19.01 -7.35 -11.22
CA LEU A 445 19.41 -5.96 -10.99
C LEU A 445 20.76 -5.85 -10.29
N GLY A 446 21.03 -6.71 -9.30
CA GLY A 446 22.33 -6.78 -8.63
C GLY A 446 23.47 -7.12 -9.60
N LYS A 447 23.25 -8.07 -10.52
CA LYS A 447 24.21 -8.40 -11.59
C LYS A 447 24.42 -7.21 -12.53
N ILE A 448 23.34 -6.57 -13.00
CA ILE A 448 23.41 -5.41 -13.89
C ILE A 448 24.15 -4.24 -13.23
N LEU A 449 23.88 -3.98 -11.96
CA LEU A 449 24.58 -2.94 -11.18
C LEU A 449 26.07 -3.25 -11.04
N GLN A 450 26.43 -4.52 -10.80
CA GLN A 450 27.82 -4.94 -10.70
C GLN A 450 28.56 -4.81 -12.04
N ASP A 451 27.91 -5.20 -13.15
CA ASP A 451 28.47 -5.06 -14.50
C ASP A 451 28.63 -3.57 -14.86
N HIS A 452 27.63 -2.74 -14.55
CA HIS A 452 27.68 -1.29 -14.71
C HIS A 452 28.86 -0.67 -13.95
N ARG A 453 29.00 -0.97 -12.66
CA ARG A 453 30.13 -0.50 -11.84
C ARG A 453 31.46 -0.96 -12.39
N THR A 454 31.54 -2.19 -12.90
CA THR A 454 32.78 -2.72 -13.46
C THR A 454 33.19 -1.99 -14.72
N PHE A 455 32.26 -1.73 -15.63
CA PHE A 455 32.52 -1.01 -16.87
C PHE A 455 32.89 0.46 -16.63
N PHE A 456 32.16 1.16 -15.75
CA PHE A 456 32.35 2.60 -15.52
C PHE A 456 33.51 2.96 -14.59
N LYS A 457 34.27 1.98 -14.06
CA LYS A 457 35.57 2.25 -13.39
C LYS A 457 36.54 3.03 -14.29
N GLU A 458 36.46 2.81 -15.60
CA GLU A 458 37.31 3.48 -16.59
C GLU A 458 36.83 4.90 -16.96
N LEU A 459 35.67 5.37 -16.46
CA LEU A 459 35.08 6.66 -16.84
C LEU A 459 36.02 7.86 -16.63
N GLU A 460 36.60 7.99 -15.44
CA GLU A 460 37.46 9.13 -15.11
C GLU A 460 38.81 9.11 -15.86
N PRO A 461 39.49 7.94 -16.00
CA PRO A 461 40.63 7.79 -16.91
C PRO A 461 40.30 8.19 -18.36
N GLN A 462 39.19 7.71 -18.93
CA GLN A 462 38.80 7.99 -20.32
C GLN A 462 38.46 9.47 -20.53
N LYS A 463 37.77 10.08 -19.56
CA LYS A 463 37.49 11.52 -19.55
C LYS A 463 38.75 12.36 -19.52
N THR A 464 39.72 12.00 -18.67
CA THR A 464 41.01 12.70 -18.58
C THR A 464 41.80 12.57 -19.88
N PHE A 465 41.86 11.36 -20.45
CA PHE A 465 42.49 11.10 -21.73
C PHE A 465 41.90 11.99 -22.84
N PHE A 466 40.57 11.97 -23.01
CA PHE A 466 39.92 12.73 -24.07
C PHE A 466 40.07 14.25 -23.89
N GLN A 467 40.06 14.77 -22.66
CA GLN A 467 40.32 16.19 -22.39
C GLN A 467 41.72 16.63 -22.82
N GLN A 468 42.74 15.77 -22.65
CA GLN A 468 44.10 16.05 -23.12
C GLN A 468 44.16 16.09 -24.65
N VAL A 469 43.53 15.10 -25.31
CA VAL A 469 43.46 15.04 -26.78
C VAL A 469 42.75 16.27 -27.35
N ARG A 470 41.62 16.68 -26.74
CA ARG A 470 40.85 17.84 -27.18
C ARG A 470 41.62 19.16 -27.03
N ARG A 471 42.40 19.32 -25.95
CA ARG A 471 43.27 20.50 -25.77
C ARG A 471 44.39 20.57 -26.80
N ALA A 472 44.91 19.41 -27.21
CA ALA A 472 45.97 19.34 -28.22
C ALA A 472 45.46 19.63 -29.64
N GLY A 473 44.18 19.34 -29.93
CA GLY A 473 43.54 19.61 -31.24
C GLY A 473 44.02 18.73 -32.40
N LYS A 474 45.00 17.85 -32.16
CA LYS A 474 45.53 16.83 -33.08
C LYS A 474 45.91 15.60 -32.26
N PHE A 475 45.80 14.40 -32.86
CA PHE A 475 46.21 13.15 -32.22
C PHE A 475 47.03 12.31 -33.20
N GLU A 476 48.21 11.85 -32.78
CA GLU A 476 49.16 11.07 -33.61
C GLU A 476 49.43 11.67 -35.01
N GLY A 477 49.45 13.01 -35.11
CA GLY A 477 49.72 13.72 -36.38
C GLY A 477 48.50 13.89 -37.29
N THR A 478 47.38 13.20 -37.00
CA THR A 478 46.12 13.32 -37.76
C THR A 478 45.26 14.45 -37.21
N GLN A 479 44.74 15.28 -38.11
CA GLN A 479 43.77 16.31 -37.78
C GLN A 479 42.36 15.70 -37.82
N ILE A 480 41.68 15.71 -36.68
CA ILE A 480 40.32 15.16 -36.55
C ILE A 480 39.33 16.27 -36.89
N PRO A 481 38.23 15.98 -37.61
CA PRO A 481 37.20 16.98 -37.89
C PRO A 481 36.70 17.64 -36.60
N ALA A 482 36.72 18.97 -36.53
CA ALA A 482 36.24 19.70 -35.36
C ALA A 482 34.79 19.31 -34.94
N PRO A 483 33.84 19.11 -35.89
CA PRO A 483 32.50 18.66 -35.52
C PRO A 483 32.46 17.25 -34.92
N GLN A 484 33.42 16.36 -35.24
CA GLN A 484 33.54 15.04 -34.62
C GLN A 484 34.09 15.13 -33.20
N MET A 485 35.11 15.97 -32.98
CA MET A 485 35.64 16.22 -31.65
C MET A 485 34.59 16.84 -30.70
N ASP A 486 33.77 17.76 -31.20
CA ASP A 486 32.68 18.34 -30.40
C ASP A 486 31.55 17.34 -30.15
N ASN A 487 31.23 16.47 -31.11
CA ASN A 487 30.25 15.39 -30.91
C ASN A 487 30.71 14.41 -29.81
N LEU A 488 31.94 13.90 -29.89
CA LEU A 488 32.54 13.04 -28.87
C LEU A 488 32.54 13.71 -27.48
N HIS A 489 32.84 15.02 -27.43
CA HIS A 489 32.80 15.77 -26.17
C HIS A 489 31.39 15.86 -25.57
N GLN A 490 30.39 16.18 -26.38
CA GLN A 490 29.01 16.28 -25.92
C GLN A 490 28.50 14.93 -25.39
N ARG A 491 28.78 13.84 -26.12
CA ARG A 491 28.44 12.48 -25.74
C ARG A 491 29.13 12.05 -24.45
N LEU A 492 30.45 12.26 -24.34
CA LEU A 492 31.19 11.99 -23.10
C LEU A 492 30.62 12.79 -21.91
N THR A 493 30.26 14.05 -22.12
CA THR A 493 29.66 14.89 -21.07
C THR A 493 28.31 14.32 -20.62
N ARG A 494 27.47 13.87 -21.56
CA ARG A 494 26.21 13.18 -21.25
C ARG A 494 26.45 11.90 -20.46
N VAL A 495 27.41 11.07 -20.87
CA VAL A 495 27.79 9.84 -20.16
C VAL A 495 28.26 10.14 -18.73
N CYS A 496 29.06 11.20 -18.53
CA CYS A 496 29.52 11.61 -17.19
C CYS A 496 28.37 12.00 -16.25
N THR A 497 27.26 12.50 -16.79
CA THR A 497 26.05 12.83 -16.01
C THR A 497 25.16 11.61 -15.80
N MET A 498 24.93 10.83 -16.85
CA MET A 498 23.98 9.71 -16.85
C MET A 498 24.49 8.47 -16.13
N ALA A 499 25.79 8.16 -16.16
CA ALA A 499 26.30 6.96 -15.52
C ALA A 499 26.13 6.98 -13.99
N PRO A 500 26.50 8.05 -13.26
CA PRO A 500 26.20 8.14 -11.83
C PRO A 500 24.69 8.11 -11.53
N GLN A 501 23.86 8.75 -12.37
CA GLN A 501 22.40 8.74 -12.22
C GLN A 501 21.82 7.33 -12.35
N ARG A 502 22.23 6.57 -13.38
CA ARG A 502 21.80 5.19 -13.60
C ARG A 502 22.27 4.27 -12.47
N GLU A 503 23.49 4.45 -11.97
CA GLU A 503 23.97 3.69 -10.81
C GLU A 503 23.07 3.89 -9.59
N ARG A 504 22.73 5.14 -9.25
CA ARG A 504 21.80 5.44 -8.14
C ARG A 504 20.41 4.83 -8.36
N ARG A 505 19.90 4.87 -9.58
CA ARG A 505 18.62 4.24 -9.94
C ARG A 505 18.67 2.74 -9.69
N LEU A 506 19.71 2.07 -10.18
CA LEU A 506 19.90 0.62 -10.03
C LEU A 506 20.09 0.22 -8.57
N GLU A 507 20.85 0.98 -7.77
CA GLU A 507 21.00 0.77 -6.32
C GLU A 507 19.67 0.85 -5.57
N TYR A 508 18.78 1.76 -5.98
CA TYR A 508 17.45 1.88 -5.41
C TYR A 508 16.54 0.73 -5.86
N GLU A 509 16.47 0.46 -7.17
CA GLU A 509 15.60 -0.59 -7.72
C GLU A 509 16.01 -1.99 -7.22
N GLU A 510 17.30 -2.31 -7.17
CA GLU A 510 17.79 -3.57 -6.58
C GLU A 510 17.27 -3.72 -5.13
N MET A 511 17.50 -2.69 -4.30
CA MET A 511 17.13 -2.73 -2.88
C MET A 511 15.60 -2.74 -2.68
N LYS A 512 14.84 -2.07 -3.54
CA LYS A 512 13.38 -2.09 -3.60
C LYS A 512 12.85 -3.51 -3.87
N TYR A 513 13.43 -4.21 -4.84
CA TYR A 513 13.04 -5.59 -5.11
C TYR A 513 13.52 -6.58 -4.03
N GLN A 514 14.66 -6.32 -3.38
CA GLN A 514 15.08 -7.09 -2.19
C GLN A 514 14.10 -6.92 -1.02
N LEU A 515 13.66 -5.68 -0.75
CA LEU A 515 12.66 -5.39 0.27
C LEU A 515 11.31 -6.05 -0.05
N LEU A 516 10.89 -6.00 -1.31
CA LEU A 516 9.67 -6.67 -1.77
C LEU A 516 9.78 -8.20 -1.66
N ALA A 517 10.90 -8.79 -2.06
CA ALA A 517 11.17 -10.22 -1.93
C ALA A 517 11.13 -10.67 -0.47
N PHE A 518 11.73 -9.87 0.43
CA PHE A 518 11.68 -10.11 1.87
C PHE A 518 10.25 -10.08 2.41
N LEU A 519 9.45 -9.09 1.99
CA LEU A 519 8.05 -8.96 2.38
C LEU A 519 7.21 -10.15 1.89
N VAL A 520 7.35 -10.54 0.63
CA VAL A 520 6.66 -11.70 0.05
C VAL A 520 7.07 -13.01 0.74
N ALA A 521 8.36 -13.18 1.05
CA ALA A 521 8.84 -14.33 1.81
C ALA A 521 8.20 -14.39 3.21
N SER A 522 8.09 -13.25 3.88
CA SER A 522 7.44 -13.13 5.19
C SER A 522 5.93 -13.41 5.12
N GLU A 523 5.24 -12.90 4.10
CA GLU A 523 3.83 -13.20 3.82
C GLU A 523 3.59 -14.69 3.55
N ASN A 524 4.49 -15.33 2.81
CA ASN A 524 4.40 -16.77 2.55
C ASN A 524 4.63 -17.61 3.81
N LYS A 525 5.59 -17.23 4.65
CA LYS A 525 5.79 -17.86 5.96
C LYS A 525 4.58 -17.70 6.86
N LEU A 526 4.01 -16.51 6.92
CA LEU A 526 2.77 -16.24 7.67
C LEU A 526 1.63 -17.16 7.20
N LYS A 527 1.40 -17.27 5.88
CA LYS A 527 0.39 -18.19 5.32
C LYS A 527 0.60 -19.64 5.77
N ILE A 528 1.84 -20.10 5.83
CA ILE A 528 2.19 -21.47 6.27
C ILE A 528 1.86 -21.67 7.76
N TRP A 529 2.03 -20.65 8.59
CA TRP A 529 1.78 -20.78 10.03
C TRP A 529 0.32 -20.55 10.44
N THR A 530 -0.49 -19.92 9.59
CA THR A 530 -1.91 -19.63 9.87
C THR A 530 -2.88 -20.63 9.24
N VAL A 531 -2.40 -21.73 8.67
CA VAL A 531 -3.26 -22.82 8.20
C VAL A 531 -3.91 -23.56 9.36
N LYS A 532 -4.96 -24.34 9.08
CA LYS A 532 -5.46 -25.33 10.03
C LYS A 532 -4.37 -26.35 10.37
N TYR A 533 -4.29 -26.74 11.63
CA TYR A 533 -3.15 -27.49 12.16
C TYR A 533 -3.31 -29.01 12.04
N GLY A 534 -2.19 -29.73 11.98
CA GLY A 534 -2.21 -31.20 12.07
C GLY A 534 -2.08 -31.71 13.51
N HIS A 535 -1.59 -32.94 13.64
CA HIS A 535 -1.21 -33.54 14.91
C HIS A 535 -0.05 -32.77 15.58
N GLN A 536 0.10 -32.96 16.90
CA GLN A 536 1.08 -32.28 17.75
C GLN A 536 2.48 -32.15 17.14
N PRO A 537 3.13 -33.20 16.58
CA PRO A 537 4.50 -33.06 16.05
C PRO A 537 4.59 -32.07 14.87
N LYS A 538 3.57 -32.02 14.02
CA LYS A 538 3.51 -31.08 12.88
C LYS A 538 3.40 -29.65 13.38
N VAL A 539 2.62 -29.40 14.44
CA VAL A 539 2.49 -28.06 15.05
C VAL A 539 3.79 -27.65 15.75
N GLU A 540 4.47 -28.57 16.43
CA GLU A 540 5.78 -28.32 17.02
C GLU A 540 6.85 -27.97 15.96
N MET A 541 6.81 -28.62 14.78
CA MET A 541 7.65 -28.25 13.64
C MET A 541 7.35 -26.84 13.13
N LEU A 542 6.07 -26.44 13.05
CA LEU A 542 5.68 -25.07 12.67
C LEU A 542 6.20 -24.04 13.68
N LEU A 543 6.10 -24.32 14.98
CA LEU A 543 6.63 -23.44 16.03
C LEU A 543 8.15 -23.32 15.97
N ALA A 544 8.85 -24.42 15.65
CA ALA A 544 10.30 -24.40 15.45
C ALA A 544 10.69 -23.57 14.22
N ASP A 545 10.00 -23.73 13.09
CA ASP A 545 10.19 -22.93 11.88
C ASP A 545 9.93 -21.43 12.15
N TYR A 546 8.88 -21.11 12.89
CA TYR A 546 8.59 -19.76 13.38
C TYR A 546 9.75 -19.19 14.19
N LYS A 547 10.20 -19.90 15.23
CA LYS A 547 11.29 -19.43 16.11
C LYS A 547 12.59 -19.23 15.33
N ASN A 548 12.88 -20.12 14.38
CA ASN A 548 14.05 -19.99 13.52
C ASN A 548 13.97 -18.78 12.59
N PHE A 549 12.82 -18.54 11.96
CA PHE A 549 12.67 -17.40 11.04
C PHE A 549 12.60 -16.05 11.78
N VAL A 550 11.82 -15.97 12.86
CA VAL A 550 11.53 -14.72 13.57
C VAL A 550 12.65 -14.35 14.56
N HIS A 551 13.01 -15.28 15.45
CA HIS A 551 13.99 -15.01 16.52
C HIS A 551 15.42 -15.21 16.04
N SER A 552 15.76 -16.41 15.60
CA SER A 552 17.14 -16.71 15.14
C SER A 552 17.49 -15.90 13.89
N GLY A 553 16.53 -15.76 12.98
CA GLY A 553 16.64 -14.96 11.76
C GLY A 553 16.56 -13.45 11.97
N ASN A 554 16.27 -12.95 13.18
CA ASN A 554 16.15 -11.52 13.49
C ASN A 554 15.21 -10.75 12.52
N LEU A 555 14.07 -11.35 12.17
CA LEU A 555 13.17 -10.90 11.11
C LEU A 555 12.92 -9.38 11.11
N PHE A 556 12.45 -8.84 12.24
CA PHE A 556 12.07 -7.42 12.34
C PHE A 556 13.27 -6.48 12.16
N LYS A 557 14.40 -6.81 12.78
CA LYS A 557 15.63 -6.02 12.67
C LYS A 557 16.15 -6.02 11.23
N ASN A 558 16.13 -7.17 10.56
CA ASN A 558 16.58 -7.28 9.18
C ASN A 558 15.67 -6.51 8.22
N TYR A 559 14.35 -6.54 8.45
CA TYR A 559 13.41 -5.71 7.67
C TYR A 559 13.72 -4.22 7.85
N ASP A 560 13.84 -3.75 9.10
CA ASP A 560 14.10 -2.32 9.38
C ASP A 560 15.41 -1.85 8.74
N GLN A 561 16.47 -2.67 8.80
CA GLN A 561 17.75 -2.39 8.15
C GLN A 561 17.64 -2.34 6.62
N THR A 562 16.87 -3.26 6.02
CA THR A 562 16.65 -3.33 4.58
C THR A 562 15.82 -2.12 4.11
N TYR A 563 14.77 -1.78 4.84
CA TYR A 563 13.92 -0.61 4.60
C TYR A 563 14.72 0.70 4.66
N GLU A 564 15.51 0.90 5.72
CA GLU A 564 16.33 2.12 5.85
C GLU A 564 17.42 2.21 4.77
N THR A 565 17.95 1.06 4.32
CA THR A 565 18.89 1.04 3.19
C THR A 565 18.19 1.40 1.88
N CYS A 566 17.02 0.82 1.62
CA CYS A 566 16.19 1.14 0.46
C CYS A 566 15.83 2.62 0.41
N LYS A 567 15.43 3.19 1.56
CA LYS A 567 15.07 4.60 1.70
C LYS A 567 16.26 5.51 1.45
N ARG A 568 17.43 5.21 2.03
CA ARG A 568 18.66 5.96 1.77
C ARG A 568 19.05 5.95 0.29
N ASN A 569 18.93 4.80 -0.39
CA ASN A 569 19.22 4.68 -1.82
C ASN A 569 18.19 5.48 -2.64
N GLY A 570 16.90 5.40 -2.30
CA GLY A 570 15.84 6.18 -2.93
C GLY A 570 16.04 7.69 -2.78
N ASP A 571 16.41 8.17 -1.60
CA ASP A 571 16.70 9.58 -1.37
C ASP A 571 17.97 10.05 -2.09
N ALA A 572 18.96 9.18 -2.25
CA ALA A 572 20.14 9.47 -3.07
C ALA A 572 19.79 9.58 -4.55
N TYR A 573 18.94 8.68 -5.07
CA TYR A 573 18.45 8.73 -6.45
C TYR A 573 17.60 9.99 -6.70
N ARG A 574 16.71 10.36 -5.75
CA ARG A 574 15.88 11.57 -5.81
C ARG A 574 16.68 12.86 -5.98
N LYS A 575 17.87 12.95 -5.38
CA LYS A 575 18.76 14.11 -5.51
C LYS A 575 19.37 14.26 -6.91
N THR A 576 19.32 13.21 -7.71
CA THR A 576 19.92 13.16 -9.05
C THR A 576 18.91 13.24 -10.19
N SER A 577 17.61 13.12 -9.88
CA SER A 577 16.50 13.17 -10.84
C SER A 577 15.57 14.35 -10.51
N ASP A 578 15.30 15.21 -11.48
CA ASP A 578 14.31 16.30 -11.37
C ASP A 578 12.87 15.83 -11.72
N ASP A 579 12.67 14.53 -11.93
CA ASP A 579 11.38 13.96 -12.30
C ASP A 579 10.45 13.82 -11.08
N LYS A 580 9.44 14.69 -11.02
CA LYS A 580 8.40 14.66 -10.00
C LYS A 580 7.57 13.39 -10.04
N THR A 581 7.34 12.81 -11.21
CA THR A 581 6.48 11.62 -11.36
C THR A 581 7.15 10.37 -10.78
N GLU A 582 8.44 10.20 -10.99
CA GLU A 582 9.24 9.13 -10.36
C GLU A 582 9.29 9.27 -8.83
N THR A 583 9.39 10.52 -8.37
CA THR A 583 9.35 10.83 -6.93
C THR A 583 8.02 10.44 -6.28
N GLU A 584 6.90 10.69 -6.95
CA GLU A 584 5.56 10.30 -6.51
C GLU A 584 5.38 8.78 -6.48
N LYS A 585 5.82 8.07 -7.55
CA LYS A 585 5.80 6.60 -7.60
C LYS A 585 6.60 5.97 -6.46
N MET A 586 7.77 6.52 -6.15
CA MET A 586 8.61 6.04 -5.05
C MET A 586 7.93 6.22 -3.68
N ASN A 587 7.29 7.38 -3.45
CA ASN A 587 6.55 7.61 -2.20
C ASN A 587 5.37 6.63 -2.08
N ALA A 588 4.59 6.43 -3.15
CA ALA A 588 3.49 5.49 -3.18
C ALA A 588 3.95 4.05 -2.87
N TYR A 589 5.10 3.63 -3.41
CA TYR A 589 5.71 2.33 -3.10
C TYR A 589 6.04 2.19 -1.61
N PHE A 590 6.68 3.20 -1.00
CA PHE A 590 7.02 3.14 0.43
C PHE A 590 5.80 3.12 1.33
N ASP A 591 4.73 3.83 0.96
CA ASP A 591 3.46 3.81 1.69
C ASP A 591 2.80 2.42 1.60
N GLU A 592 2.78 1.81 0.40
CA GLU A 592 2.26 0.46 0.19
C GLU A 592 3.03 -0.58 1.02
N VAL A 593 4.36 -0.58 0.92
CA VAL A 593 5.23 -1.54 1.61
C VAL A 593 5.10 -1.38 3.13
N ASN A 594 5.05 -0.16 3.65
CA ASN A 594 4.81 0.06 5.08
C ASN A 594 3.42 -0.42 5.52
N GLY A 595 2.39 -0.20 4.70
CA GLY A 595 1.05 -0.71 4.97
C GLY A 595 1.01 -2.22 5.07
N ARG A 596 1.60 -2.91 4.08
CA ARG A 596 1.70 -4.38 4.05
C ARG A 596 2.52 -4.92 5.22
N TRP A 597 3.69 -4.35 5.49
CA TRP A 597 4.53 -4.79 6.60
C TRP A 597 3.86 -4.62 7.96
N LYS A 598 3.15 -3.50 8.19
CA LYS A 598 2.38 -3.32 9.43
C LYS A 598 1.40 -4.46 9.65
N LYS A 599 0.61 -4.82 8.63
CA LYS A 599 -0.33 -5.94 8.69
C LYS A 599 0.38 -7.26 8.99
N VAL A 600 1.39 -7.61 8.17
CA VAL A 600 2.15 -8.86 8.31
C VAL A 600 2.83 -8.96 9.67
N SER A 601 3.42 -7.87 10.16
CA SER A 601 4.14 -7.84 11.44
C SER A 601 3.22 -8.08 12.65
N VAL A 602 1.98 -7.58 12.62
CA VAL A 602 1.00 -7.81 13.69
C VAL A 602 0.55 -9.26 13.70
N GLU A 603 0.24 -9.80 12.52
CA GLU A 603 -0.18 -11.21 12.40
C GLU A 603 0.95 -12.17 12.82
N ILE A 604 2.18 -11.95 12.34
CA ILE A 604 3.36 -12.76 12.74
C ILE A 604 3.58 -12.73 14.26
N LYS A 605 3.37 -11.59 14.93
CA LYS A 605 3.51 -11.51 16.40
C LYS A 605 2.45 -12.35 17.14
N SER A 606 1.28 -12.55 16.55
CA SER A 606 0.20 -13.35 17.14
C SER A 606 0.33 -14.86 16.93
N VAL A 607 1.03 -15.27 15.86
CA VAL A 607 1.20 -16.69 15.48
C VAL A 607 1.84 -17.52 16.59
N GLN A 608 2.83 -16.99 17.30
CA GLN A 608 3.52 -17.75 18.35
C GLN A 608 2.56 -18.23 19.43
N SER A 609 1.73 -17.30 19.96
CA SER A 609 0.78 -17.61 21.03
C SER A 609 -0.22 -18.68 20.59
N MET A 610 -0.72 -18.58 19.35
CA MET A 610 -1.66 -19.56 18.79
C MET A 610 -1.02 -20.95 18.65
N LEU A 611 0.21 -21.04 18.11
CA LEU A 611 0.91 -22.32 17.97
C LEU A 611 1.21 -22.94 19.35
N GLU A 612 1.60 -22.12 20.33
CA GLU A 612 1.85 -22.58 21.71
C GLU A 612 0.56 -23.05 22.40
N GLU A 613 -0.56 -22.36 22.18
CA GLU A 613 -1.88 -22.75 22.70
C GLU A 613 -2.36 -24.08 22.10
N VAL A 614 -2.23 -24.27 20.77
CA VAL A 614 -2.57 -25.53 20.10
C VAL A 614 -1.73 -26.70 20.62
N ILE A 615 -0.43 -26.49 20.85
CA ILE A 615 0.45 -27.51 21.43
C ILE A 615 0.04 -27.85 22.86
N ASP A 616 -0.29 -26.85 23.68
CA ASP A 616 -0.75 -27.05 25.05
C ASP A 616 -2.09 -27.82 25.09
N CYS A 617 -3.03 -27.48 24.21
CA CYS A 617 -4.28 -28.23 24.04
C CYS A 617 -4.03 -29.68 23.61
N TRP A 618 -3.11 -29.94 22.67
CA TRP A 618 -2.72 -31.32 22.31
C TRP A 618 -2.15 -32.10 23.49
N ARG A 619 -1.28 -31.47 24.31
CA ARG A 619 -0.71 -32.12 25.50
C ARG A 619 -1.78 -32.47 26.53
N LYS A 620 -2.69 -31.53 26.81
CA LYS A 620 -3.83 -31.74 27.71
C LYS A 620 -4.76 -32.84 27.19
N TYR A 621 -5.13 -32.77 25.91
CA TYR A 621 -5.97 -33.75 25.24
C TYR A 621 -5.37 -35.17 25.35
N ASN A 622 -4.14 -35.37 24.91
CA ASN A 622 -3.47 -36.67 24.92
C ASN A 622 -3.35 -37.22 26.35
N ALA A 623 -2.89 -36.39 27.31
CA ALA A 623 -2.76 -36.81 28.71
C ALA A 623 -4.11 -37.22 29.33
N CYS A 624 -5.19 -36.48 29.03
CA CYS A 624 -6.52 -36.82 29.52
C CYS A 624 -7.11 -38.06 28.84
N VAL A 625 -6.92 -38.25 27.53
CA VAL A 625 -7.35 -39.46 26.82
C VAL A 625 -6.72 -40.70 27.44
N ASP A 626 -5.40 -40.68 27.67
CA ASP A 626 -4.68 -41.82 28.24
C ASP A 626 -5.20 -42.17 29.65
N VAL A 627 -5.28 -41.16 30.52
CA VAL A 627 -5.73 -41.35 31.91
C VAL A 627 -7.18 -41.80 32.00
N LEU A 628 -8.09 -41.17 31.23
CA LEU A 628 -9.51 -41.51 31.25
C LEU A 628 -9.76 -42.88 30.62
N THR A 629 -9.05 -43.26 29.56
CA THR A 629 -9.24 -44.57 28.94
C THR A 629 -8.88 -45.70 29.90
N VAL A 630 -7.77 -45.58 30.64
CA VAL A 630 -7.38 -46.55 31.68
C VAL A 630 -8.43 -46.59 32.79
N TRP A 631 -8.82 -45.43 33.31
CA TRP A 631 -9.82 -45.35 34.38
C TRP A 631 -11.19 -45.90 33.97
N LEU A 632 -11.63 -45.66 32.73
CA LEU A 632 -12.88 -46.21 32.20
C LEU A 632 -12.82 -47.74 32.10
N ASN A 633 -11.73 -48.31 31.60
CA ASN A 633 -11.55 -49.76 31.53
C ASN A 633 -11.63 -50.40 32.93
N ASP A 634 -10.94 -49.80 33.90
CA ASP A 634 -10.96 -50.28 35.29
C ASP A 634 -12.33 -50.09 35.94
N GLY A 635 -12.98 -48.95 35.70
CA GLY A 635 -14.30 -48.64 36.24
C GLY A 635 -15.40 -49.56 35.71
N GLU A 636 -15.40 -49.86 34.41
CA GLU A 636 -16.32 -50.83 33.79
C GLU A 636 -16.14 -52.24 34.40
N ARG A 637 -14.89 -52.64 34.67
CA ARG A 637 -14.56 -53.89 35.36
C ARG A 637 -15.05 -53.86 36.82
N VAL A 638 -14.79 -52.79 37.56
CA VAL A 638 -15.21 -52.64 38.97
C VAL A 638 -16.74 -52.60 39.09
N MET A 639 -17.45 -51.97 38.14
CA MET A 639 -18.92 -51.95 38.13
C MET A 639 -19.53 -53.35 37.94
N SER A 640 -18.80 -54.23 37.25
CA SER A 640 -19.15 -55.65 37.09
C SER A 640 -18.85 -56.51 38.32
N SER A 641 -18.12 -55.98 39.32
CA SER A 641 -17.82 -56.69 40.57
C SER A 641 -19.06 -56.88 41.46
N ARG A 642 -19.00 -57.83 42.39
CA ARG A 642 -20.06 -58.05 43.39
C ARG A 642 -19.88 -57.22 44.68
N SER A 643 -18.73 -56.58 44.87
CA SER A 643 -18.41 -55.87 46.11
C SER A 643 -18.90 -54.43 46.06
N ALA A 644 -19.81 -54.06 46.98
CA ALA A 644 -20.27 -52.68 47.11
C ALA A 644 -19.16 -51.73 47.59
N ASP A 645 -18.30 -52.21 48.48
CA ASP A 645 -17.19 -51.43 49.04
C ASP A 645 -16.11 -51.12 47.98
N GLU A 646 -15.83 -52.08 47.09
CA GLU A 646 -14.88 -51.90 45.99
C GLU A 646 -15.37 -50.83 45.00
N LYS A 647 -16.68 -50.82 44.70
CA LYS A 647 -17.31 -49.78 43.87
C LYS A 647 -17.23 -48.42 44.55
N GLN A 648 -17.59 -48.30 45.82
CA GLN A 648 -17.53 -47.02 46.53
C GLN A 648 -16.09 -46.48 46.62
N GLN A 649 -15.11 -47.34 46.88
CA GLN A 649 -13.72 -46.94 47.01
C GLN A 649 -13.14 -46.46 45.67
N PHE A 650 -13.43 -47.14 44.57
CA PHE A 650 -12.94 -46.75 43.24
C PHE A 650 -13.48 -45.38 42.80
N PHE A 651 -14.78 -45.14 43.02
CA PHE A 651 -15.44 -43.88 42.63
C PHE A 651 -15.35 -42.79 43.70
N ALA A 652 -14.58 -42.99 44.78
CA ALA A 652 -14.36 -41.96 45.80
C ALA A 652 -13.72 -40.69 45.22
N ASP A 653 -12.86 -40.84 44.20
CA ASP A 653 -12.18 -39.73 43.50
C ASP A 653 -12.88 -39.31 42.20
N LEU A 654 -14.18 -39.61 42.04
CA LEU A 654 -14.92 -39.32 40.81
C LEU A 654 -14.82 -37.84 40.38
N ALA A 655 -14.86 -36.89 41.33
CA ALA A 655 -14.76 -35.46 41.04
C ALA A 655 -13.47 -35.07 40.29
N ASN A 656 -12.35 -35.72 40.59
CA ASN A 656 -11.07 -35.49 39.91
C ASN A 656 -11.06 -36.04 38.48
N PHE A 657 -11.82 -37.10 38.22
CA PHE A 657 -12.01 -37.64 36.86
C PHE A 657 -13.05 -36.85 36.07
N GLU A 658 -14.07 -36.29 36.71
CA GLU A 658 -14.99 -35.32 36.10
C GLU A 658 -14.24 -34.07 35.61
N GLU A 659 -13.30 -33.53 36.39
CA GLU A 659 -12.48 -32.39 35.96
C GLU A 659 -11.56 -32.76 34.79
N LYS A 660 -10.93 -33.95 34.80
CA LYS A 660 -10.13 -34.41 33.64
C LYS A 660 -10.98 -34.60 32.39
N HIS A 661 -12.19 -35.12 32.54
CA HIS A 661 -13.15 -35.27 31.45
C HIS A 661 -13.58 -33.91 30.89
N LYS A 662 -13.73 -32.88 31.75
CA LYS A 662 -13.98 -31.51 31.32
C LYS A 662 -12.80 -30.93 30.52
N ILE A 663 -11.57 -31.05 31.03
CA ILE A 663 -10.35 -30.60 30.34
C ILE A 663 -10.21 -31.32 28.98
N LEU A 664 -10.49 -32.62 28.91
CA LEU A 664 -10.49 -33.38 27.66
C LEU A 664 -11.46 -32.76 26.63
N ASN A 665 -12.68 -32.43 27.05
CA ASN A 665 -13.67 -31.86 26.16
C ASN A 665 -13.32 -30.43 25.72
N GLU A 666 -12.84 -29.59 26.63
CA GLU A 666 -12.41 -28.22 26.31
C GLU A 666 -11.24 -28.22 25.33
N SER A 667 -10.19 -29.01 25.61
CA SER A 667 -9.03 -29.15 24.72
C SER A 667 -9.41 -29.80 23.39
N GLY A 668 -10.20 -30.86 23.40
CA GLY A 668 -10.63 -31.56 22.19
C GLY A 668 -11.52 -30.69 21.29
N ASN A 669 -12.45 -29.90 21.84
CA ASN A 669 -13.28 -28.99 21.04
C ASN A 669 -12.45 -27.87 20.40
N PHE A 670 -11.52 -27.29 21.15
CA PHE A 670 -10.58 -26.30 20.60
C PHE A 670 -9.76 -26.90 19.44
N LEU A 671 -9.25 -28.13 19.62
CA LEU A 671 -8.50 -28.81 18.56
C LEU A 671 -9.38 -29.12 17.35
N ILE A 672 -10.65 -29.50 17.52
CA ILE A 672 -11.58 -29.72 16.39
C ILE A 672 -11.75 -28.46 15.54
N GLU A 673 -11.81 -27.28 16.15
CA GLU A 673 -11.97 -26.02 15.42
C GLU A 673 -10.68 -25.61 14.68
N THR A 674 -9.53 -25.84 15.31
CA THR A 674 -8.22 -25.34 14.87
C THR A 674 -7.45 -26.32 13.99
N THR A 675 -7.79 -27.61 13.99
CA THR A 675 -7.09 -28.65 13.20
C THR A 675 -7.72 -28.93 11.84
N GLU A 676 -6.95 -29.57 10.96
CA GLU A 676 -7.38 -30.06 9.65
C GLU A 676 -8.55 -31.06 9.80
N GLU A 677 -9.50 -31.05 8.86
CA GLU A 677 -10.71 -31.87 8.91
C GLU A 677 -10.49 -33.37 9.24
N PRO A 678 -9.52 -34.09 8.65
CA PRO A 678 -9.29 -35.49 9.01
C PRO A 678 -8.88 -35.67 10.48
N VAL A 679 -8.04 -34.78 11.00
CA VAL A 679 -7.58 -34.80 12.39
C VAL A 679 -8.72 -34.43 13.33
N ALA A 680 -9.51 -33.41 12.99
CA ALA A 680 -10.69 -33.01 13.74
C ALA A 680 -11.74 -34.15 13.81
N ALA A 681 -11.94 -34.90 12.72
CA ALA A 681 -12.85 -36.05 12.69
C ALA A 681 -12.39 -37.19 13.62
N GLU A 682 -11.09 -37.46 13.69
CA GLU A 682 -10.49 -38.44 14.62
C GLU A 682 -10.70 -38.02 16.08
N ILE A 683 -10.41 -36.75 16.41
CA ILE A 683 -10.63 -36.19 17.74
C ILE A 683 -12.10 -36.30 18.13
N LYS A 684 -13.02 -35.92 17.23
CA LYS A 684 -14.46 -36.01 17.46
C LYS A 684 -14.91 -37.44 17.73
N THR A 685 -14.38 -38.40 16.98
CA THR A 685 -14.68 -39.83 17.17
C THR A 685 -14.21 -40.31 18.55
N THR A 686 -13.00 -39.92 18.95
CA THR A 686 -12.44 -40.27 20.27
C THR A 686 -13.24 -39.63 21.40
N LEU A 687 -13.57 -38.33 21.30
CA LEU A 687 -14.41 -37.63 22.29
C LEU A 687 -15.79 -38.29 22.41
N LEU A 688 -16.45 -38.60 21.29
CA LEU A 688 -17.75 -39.27 21.32
C LEU A 688 -17.68 -40.62 22.04
N MET A 689 -16.61 -41.40 21.79
CA MET A 689 -16.40 -42.69 22.46
C MET A 689 -16.16 -42.52 23.96
N VAL A 690 -15.22 -41.66 24.36
CA VAL A 690 -14.85 -41.45 25.76
C VAL A 690 -16.02 -40.84 26.54
N ASN A 691 -16.68 -39.82 26.00
CA ASN A 691 -17.83 -39.16 26.63
C ASN A 691 -19.00 -40.13 26.85
N ARG A 692 -19.28 -40.99 25.87
CA ARG A 692 -20.34 -42.01 26.00
C ARG A 692 -20.00 -42.99 27.12
N ARG A 693 -18.80 -43.57 27.10
CA ARG A 693 -18.35 -44.53 28.12
C ARG A 693 -18.33 -43.90 29.52
N PHE A 694 -17.83 -42.67 29.64
CA PHE A 694 -17.82 -41.93 30.90
C PHE A 694 -19.23 -41.69 31.42
N LYS A 695 -20.14 -41.21 30.57
CA LYS A 695 -21.54 -41.01 30.94
C LYS A 695 -22.19 -42.32 31.39
N ASP A 696 -22.10 -43.37 30.58
CA ASP A 696 -22.71 -44.68 30.87
C ASP A 696 -22.19 -45.26 32.20
N LEU A 697 -20.89 -45.12 32.46
CA LEU A 697 -20.25 -45.59 33.69
C LEU A 697 -20.69 -44.78 34.92
N VAL A 698 -20.68 -43.45 34.83
CA VAL A 698 -21.08 -42.57 35.93
C VAL A 698 -22.56 -42.74 36.25
N GLU A 699 -23.44 -42.82 35.25
CA GLU A 699 -24.86 -43.09 35.44
C GLU A 699 -25.09 -44.46 36.12
N SER A 700 -24.32 -45.49 35.71
CA SER A 700 -24.36 -46.80 36.34
C SER A 700 -23.94 -46.76 37.81
N PHE A 701 -22.87 -46.01 38.15
CA PHE A 701 -22.45 -45.82 39.54
C PHE A 701 -23.47 -45.03 40.36
N GLN A 702 -24.04 -43.95 39.81
CA GLN A 702 -25.09 -43.17 40.47
C GLN A 702 -26.35 -44.01 40.74
N HIS A 703 -26.72 -44.88 39.80
CA HIS A 703 -27.80 -45.84 39.99
C HIS A 703 -27.50 -46.82 41.13
N PHE A 704 -26.30 -47.42 41.15
CA PHE A 704 -25.84 -48.28 42.25
C PHE A 704 -25.87 -47.54 43.60
N LYS A 705 -25.33 -46.33 43.68
CA LYS A 705 -25.32 -45.50 44.90
C LYS A 705 -26.74 -45.25 45.41
N LYS A 706 -27.68 -44.93 44.52
CA LYS A 706 -29.07 -44.66 44.87
C LYS A 706 -29.83 -45.92 45.31
N VAL A 707 -29.67 -47.03 44.60
CA VAL A 707 -30.45 -48.25 44.85
C VAL A 707 -29.88 -49.06 46.01
N GLU A 708 -28.58 -49.38 45.99
CA GLU A 708 -28.01 -50.28 46.99
C GLU A 708 -27.56 -49.54 48.26
N VAL A 709 -26.88 -48.40 48.13
CA VAL A 709 -26.31 -47.71 49.29
C VAL A 709 -27.39 -46.91 50.03
N VAL A 710 -28.06 -46.00 49.32
CA VAL A 710 -29.13 -45.18 49.91
C VAL A 710 -30.37 -46.03 50.22
N GLY A 711 -30.72 -47.00 49.36
CA GLY A 711 -31.85 -47.90 49.60
C GLY A 711 -31.64 -48.78 50.85
N LYS A 712 -30.44 -49.35 51.03
CA LYS A 712 -30.10 -50.11 52.25
C LYS A 712 -30.11 -49.20 53.48
N ALA A 713 -29.49 -48.02 53.42
CA ALA A 713 -29.49 -47.09 54.54
C ALA A 713 -30.92 -46.63 54.93
N ARG A 714 -31.81 -46.38 53.96
CA ARG A 714 -33.23 -46.07 54.23
C ARG A 714 -33.95 -47.24 54.89
N LYS A 715 -33.70 -48.47 54.42
CA LYS A 715 -34.26 -49.68 55.04
C LYS A 715 -33.76 -49.85 56.47
N ASP A 716 -32.45 -49.74 56.70
CA ASP A 716 -31.84 -49.86 58.03
C ASP A 716 -32.35 -48.79 58.99
N TYR A 717 -32.56 -47.55 58.51
CA TYR A 717 -33.20 -46.49 59.29
C TYR A 717 -34.65 -46.84 59.66
N ASN A 718 -35.46 -47.28 58.70
CA ASN A 718 -36.85 -47.64 58.93
C ASN A 718 -36.98 -48.84 59.88
N ASP A 719 -36.17 -49.88 59.69
CA ASP A 719 -36.14 -51.07 60.56
C ASP A 719 -35.73 -50.67 61.98
N GLY A 720 -34.73 -49.80 62.12
CA GLY A 720 -34.32 -49.20 63.41
C GLY A 720 -35.43 -48.37 64.05
N LEU A 721 -36.14 -47.55 63.27
CA LEU A 721 -37.25 -46.71 63.75
C LEU A 721 -38.45 -47.54 64.20
N ILE A 722 -38.80 -48.59 63.47
CA ILE A 722 -39.88 -49.53 63.82
C ILE A 722 -39.55 -50.23 65.13
N LYS A 723 -38.32 -50.75 65.27
CA LYS A 723 -37.86 -51.42 66.49
C LYS A 723 -37.96 -50.50 67.71
N LEU A 724 -37.50 -49.25 67.58
CA LEU A 724 -37.58 -48.24 68.64
C LEU A 724 -39.04 -47.92 68.99
N THR A 725 -39.88 -47.65 68.00
CA THR A 725 -41.30 -47.31 68.22
C THR A 725 -42.06 -48.43 68.92
N GLN A 726 -41.85 -49.69 68.50
CA GLN A 726 -42.51 -50.85 69.09
C GLN A 726 -42.13 -51.02 70.56
N TRP A 727 -40.84 -50.91 70.89
CA TRP A 727 -40.38 -51.01 72.27
C TRP A 727 -40.91 -49.86 73.13
N LEU A 728 -40.84 -48.62 72.62
CA LEU A 728 -41.30 -47.43 73.36
C LEU A 728 -42.79 -47.52 73.68
N LYS A 729 -43.61 -47.89 72.69
CA LYS A 729 -45.04 -48.09 72.89
C LYS A 729 -45.32 -49.19 73.92
N GLY A 730 -44.64 -50.33 73.83
CA GLY A 730 -44.80 -51.41 74.80
C GLY A 730 -44.38 -51.01 76.22
N ALA A 731 -43.34 -50.20 76.37
CA ALA A 731 -42.89 -49.68 77.66
C ALA A 731 -43.89 -48.66 78.24
N GLU A 732 -44.42 -47.75 77.43
CA GLU A 732 -45.46 -46.80 77.86
C GLU A 732 -46.75 -47.52 78.27
N GLU A 733 -47.20 -48.51 77.50
CA GLU A 733 -48.39 -49.33 77.82
C GLU A 733 -48.21 -50.09 79.13
N LEU A 734 -47.04 -50.68 79.38
CA LEU A 734 -46.76 -51.38 80.63
C LEU A 734 -46.74 -50.40 81.83
N ILE A 735 -46.17 -49.21 81.67
CA ILE A 735 -46.15 -48.20 82.73
C ILE A 735 -47.56 -47.66 83.00
N ALA A 736 -48.38 -47.45 81.96
CA ALA A 736 -49.74 -46.94 82.10
C ALA A 736 -50.76 -48.01 82.56
N ARG A 737 -50.42 -49.30 82.46
CA ARG A 737 -51.29 -50.41 82.87
C ARG A 737 -51.79 -50.23 84.30
N GLU A 738 -53.10 -50.31 84.49
CA GLU A 738 -53.72 -50.38 85.81
C GLU A 738 -53.39 -51.75 86.44
N VAL A 739 -52.82 -51.73 87.63
CA VAL A 739 -52.36 -52.94 88.32
C VAL A 739 -53.08 -53.07 89.66
N PRO A 740 -53.87 -54.15 89.88
CA PRO A 740 -54.45 -54.42 91.19
C PRO A 740 -53.39 -54.48 92.29
N CYS A 741 -53.63 -53.82 93.42
CA CYS A 741 -52.72 -53.87 94.56
C CYS A 741 -52.83 -55.24 95.25
N LYS A 742 -52.24 -56.27 94.63
CA LYS A 742 -52.11 -57.62 95.18
C LYS A 742 -50.66 -58.05 95.12
N HIS A 743 -50.16 -58.72 96.16
CA HIS A 743 -48.73 -59.03 96.25
C HIS A 743 -48.21 -59.83 95.03
N ALA A 744 -48.92 -60.88 94.61
CA ALA A 744 -48.53 -61.70 93.45
C ALA A 744 -48.48 -60.88 92.15
N VAL A 745 -49.49 -60.05 91.91
CA VAL A 745 -49.61 -59.23 90.69
C VAL A 745 -48.58 -58.10 90.66
N LEU A 746 -48.31 -57.47 91.82
CA LEU A 746 -47.28 -56.45 91.95
C LEU A 746 -45.87 -57.01 91.83
N ARG A 747 -45.64 -58.27 92.23
CA ARG A 747 -44.37 -58.97 92.03
C ARG A 747 -44.12 -59.23 90.54
N ASP A 748 -45.12 -59.72 89.82
CA ASP A 748 -45.02 -59.93 88.36
C ASP A 748 -44.79 -58.60 87.64
N TYR A 749 -45.52 -57.54 88.03
CA TYR A 749 -45.32 -56.20 87.50
C TYR A 749 -43.93 -55.62 87.80
N LEU A 750 -43.38 -55.86 89.00
CA LEU A 750 -42.03 -55.46 89.35
C LEU A 750 -40.99 -56.16 88.46
N ASN A 751 -41.18 -57.46 88.18
CA ASN A 751 -40.31 -58.21 87.29
C ASN A 751 -40.38 -57.70 85.84
N ASP A 752 -41.57 -57.32 85.36
CA ASP A 752 -41.73 -56.69 84.05
C ASP A 752 -41.00 -55.32 83.99
N LEU A 753 -41.10 -54.50 85.05
CA LEU A 753 -40.42 -53.20 85.16
C LEU A 753 -38.88 -53.34 85.26
N GLU A 754 -38.38 -54.30 86.05
CA GLU A 754 -36.94 -54.59 86.13
C GLU A 754 -36.40 -55.10 84.78
N THR A 755 -37.20 -55.87 84.04
CA THR A 755 -36.88 -56.30 82.67
C THR A 755 -36.77 -55.11 81.72
N LEU A 756 -37.73 -54.18 81.73
CA LEU A 756 -37.63 -52.95 80.93
C LEU A 756 -36.42 -52.10 81.31
N SER A 757 -36.15 -51.96 82.62
CA SER A 757 -35.00 -51.19 83.14
C SER A 757 -33.67 -51.71 82.58
N ASN A 758 -33.51 -53.04 82.51
CA ASN A 758 -32.32 -53.68 81.95
C ASN A 758 -32.18 -53.53 80.42
N GLN A 759 -33.29 -53.31 79.70
CA GLN A 759 -33.29 -53.12 78.25
C GLN A 759 -32.96 -51.68 77.81
N ILE A 760 -33.04 -50.69 78.70
CA ILE A 760 -32.79 -49.27 78.39
C ILE A 760 -31.44 -49.02 77.68
N PRO A 761 -30.29 -49.57 78.14
CA PRO A 761 -29.00 -49.31 77.47
C PRO A 761 -28.94 -49.82 76.03
N ALA A 762 -29.60 -50.95 75.74
CA ALA A 762 -29.66 -51.51 74.39
C ALA A 762 -30.48 -50.62 73.45
N ILE A 763 -31.62 -50.10 73.92
CA ILE A 763 -32.47 -49.19 73.16
C ILE A 763 -31.80 -47.83 72.92
N GLU A 764 -31.04 -47.30 73.88
CA GLU A 764 -30.23 -46.10 73.67
C GLU A 764 -29.14 -46.31 72.61
N ASN A 765 -28.57 -47.50 72.52
CA ASN A 765 -27.62 -47.85 71.48
C ASN A 765 -28.28 -48.01 70.09
N ASP A 766 -29.44 -48.65 70.03
CA ASP A 766 -30.25 -48.74 68.81
C ASP A 766 -30.63 -47.33 68.33
N PHE A 767 -31.05 -46.43 69.23
CA PHE A 767 -31.34 -45.03 68.90
C PHE A 767 -30.12 -44.30 68.32
N LYS A 768 -28.93 -44.46 68.92
CA LYS A 768 -27.68 -43.89 68.38
C LYS A 768 -27.37 -44.42 66.98
N THR A 769 -27.57 -45.71 66.76
CA THR A 769 -27.31 -46.36 65.47
C THR A 769 -28.27 -45.86 64.40
N THR A 770 -29.57 -45.85 64.68
CA THR A 770 -30.61 -45.30 63.79
C THR A 770 -30.37 -43.81 63.48
N THR A 771 -29.95 -43.03 64.48
CA THR A 771 -29.60 -41.61 64.29
C THR A 771 -28.41 -41.41 63.36
N LYS A 772 -27.35 -42.23 63.49
CA LYS A 772 -26.20 -42.19 62.57
C LYS A 772 -26.61 -42.53 61.14
N THR A 773 -27.46 -43.55 60.95
CA THR A 773 -28.01 -43.90 59.64
C THR A 773 -28.84 -42.74 59.07
N ALA A 774 -29.68 -42.10 59.88
CA ALA A 774 -30.43 -40.90 59.46
C ALA A 774 -29.52 -39.74 59.03
N GLN A 775 -28.46 -39.46 59.79
CA GLN A 775 -27.49 -38.42 59.46
C GLN A 775 -26.80 -38.67 58.11
N SER A 776 -26.49 -39.93 57.80
CA SER A 776 -25.90 -40.30 56.50
C SER A 776 -26.86 -40.08 55.32
N LEU A 777 -28.18 -40.14 55.57
CA LEU A 777 -29.22 -39.95 54.56
C LEU A 777 -29.58 -38.47 54.31
N VAL A 778 -29.19 -37.55 55.21
CA VAL A 778 -29.56 -36.13 55.13
C VAL A 778 -29.20 -35.49 53.79
N LYS A 779 -28.05 -35.84 53.22
CA LYS A 779 -27.56 -35.25 51.95
C LYS A 779 -28.23 -35.84 50.71
N GLU A 780 -28.92 -36.97 50.83
CA GLU A 780 -29.42 -37.77 49.70
C GLU A 780 -30.96 -37.85 49.67
N CYS A 781 -31.64 -37.18 50.60
CA CYS A 781 -33.10 -37.11 50.74
C CYS A 781 -33.63 -35.67 50.53
N SER A 782 -34.91 -35.53 50.20
CA SER A 782 -35.54 -34.21 50.13
C SER A 782 -35.64 -33.57 51.51
N GLN A 783 -35.70 -32.24 51.54
CA GLN A 783 -35.79 -31.48 52.79
C GLN A 783 -36.99 -31.91 53.65
N ASP A 784 -38.13 -32.21 53.03
CA ASP A 784 -39.34 -32.65 53.73
C ASP A 784 -39.14 -34.00 54.42
N VAL A 785 -38.51 -34.96 53.74
CA VAL A 785 -38.20 -36.29 54.30
C VAL A 785 -37.18 -36.16 55.43
N VAL A 786 -36.18 -35.30 55.28
CA VAL A 786 -35.20 -35.02 56.35
C VAL A 786 -35.89 -34.44 57.58
N ASN A 787 -36.79 -33.47 57.39
CA ASN A 787 -37.54 -32.87 58.49
C ASN A 787 -38.41 -33.90 59.22
N GLU A 788 -39.10 -34.77 58.48
CA GLU A 788 -39.93 -35.85 59.04
C GLU A 788 -39.08 -36.87 59.85
N MET A 789 -37.91 -37.25 59.32
CA MET A 789 -36.97 -38.14 60.01
C MET A 789 -36.45 -37.52 61.32
N LEU A 790 -36.06 -36.25 61.28
CA LEU A 790 -35.57 -35.53 62.46
C LEU A 790 -36.67 -35.35 63.51
N GLN A 791 -37.89 -35.05 63.09
CA GLN A 791 -39.05 -34.94 63.97
C GLN A 791 -39.34 -36.29 64.66
N SER A 792 -39.35 -37.38 63.90
CA SER A 792 -39.59 -38.73 64.43
C SER A 792 -38.52 -39.15 65.46
N LEU A 793 -37.24 -38.88 65.17
CA LEU A 793 -36.15 -39.14 66.11
C LEU A 793 -36.25 -38.26 67.36
N ASN A 794 -36.70 -37.01 67.24
CA ASN A 794 -36.88 -36.14 68.41
C ASN A 794 -37.99 -36.65 69.34
N ILE A 795 -39.14 -37.06 68.78
CA ILE A 795 -40.22 -37.66 69.56
C ILE A 795 -39.73 -38.91 70.29
N GLN A 796 -39.06 -39.84 69.58
CA GLN A 796 -38.52 -41.05 70.22
C GLN A 796 -37.51 -40.72 71.32
N LYS A 797 -36.64 -39.73 71.12
CA LYS A 797 -35.66 -39.28 72.12
C LYS A 797 -36.35 -38.77 73.38
N GLU A 798 -37.38 -37.94 73.25
CA GLU A 798 -38.15 -37.41 74.37
C GLU A 798 -38.79 -38.54 75.19
N VAL A 799 -39.39 -39.52 74.52
CA VAL A 799 -40.00 -40.69 75.17
C VAL A 799 -38.93 -41.54 75.89
N ILE A 800 -37.79 -41.84 75.27
CA ILE A 800 -36.69 -42.59 75.89
C ILE A 800 -36.19 -41.89 77.16
N VAL A 801 -35.96 -40.58 77.10
CA VAL A 801 -35.44 -39.80 78.24
C VAL A 801 -36.42 -39.82 79.41
N ARG A 802 -37.73 -39.68 79.13
CA ARG A 802 -38.78 -39.78 80.15
C ARG A 802 -38.83 -41.18 80.77
N LEU A 803 -38.93 -42.23 79.95
CA LEU A 803 -39.00 -43.62 80.41
C LEU A 803 -37.76 -44.03 81.23
N ARG A 804 -36.59 -43.53 80.86
CA ARG A 804 -35.33 -43.74 81.60
C ARG A 804 -35.41 -43.23 83.04
N LYS A 805 -36.20 -42.19 83.31
CA LYS A 805 -36.42 -41.66 84.65
C LYS A 805 -37.58 -42.36 85.35
N GLU A 806 -38.69 -42.55 84.65
CA GLU A 806 -39.93 -43.08 85.23
C GLU A 806 -39.84 -44.57 85.61
N ILE A 807 -39.21 -45.41 84.77
CA ILE A 807 -39.11 -46.85 85.04
C ILE A 807 -38.36 -47.14 86.34
N PRO A 808 -37.15 -46.60 86.59
CA PRO A 808 -36.43 -46.84 87.85
C PRO A 808 -37.14 -46.25 89.07
N GLU A 809 -37.73 -45.06 88.94
CA GLU A 809 -38.50 -44.43 90.03
C GLU A 809 -39.71 -45.29 90.42
N LYS A 810 -40.45 -45.79 89.42
CA LYS A 810 -41.61 -46.66 89.62
C LYS A 810 -41.22 -48.03 90.18
N THR A 811 -40.15 -48.63 89.64
CA THR A 811 -39.55 -49.87 90.16
C THR A 811 -39.21 -49.74 91.64
N LYS A 812 -38.55 -48.63 92.03
CA LYS A 812 -38.20 -48.34 93.43
C LYS A 812 -39.43 -48.23 94.32
N ASN A 813 -40.46 -47.51 93.86
CA ASN A 813 -41.69 -47.29 94.64
C ASN A 813 -42.48 -48.60 94.82
N VAL A 814 -42.65 -49.41 93.78
CA VAL A 814 -43.31 -50.73 93.86
C VAL A 814 -42.54 -51.66 94.79
N LYS A 815 -41.21 -51.73 94.65
CA LYS A 815 -40.33 -52.55 95.49
C LYS A 815 -40.37 -52.16 96.97
N ALA A 816 -40.55 -50.87 97.28
CA ALA A 816 -40.65 -50.38 98.65
C ALA A 816 -42.00 -50.71 99.32
N VAL A 817 -43.08 -50.80 98.53
CA VAL A 817 -44.44 -51.07 99.02
C VAL A 817 -44.72 -52.58 99.12
N LEU A 818 -44.10 -53.39 98.26
CA LEU A 818 -44.34 -54.83 98.14
C LEU A 818 -44.28 -55.62 99.48
N PRO A 819 -43.28 -55.44 100.37
CA PRO A 819 -43.24 -56.17 101.65
C PRO A 819 -44.36 -55.76 102.61
N ASN A 820 -44.82 -54.51 102.52
CA ASN A 820 -45.93 -54.02 103.33
C ASN A 820 -47.27 -54.59 102.83
N ILE A 821 -47.43 -54.77 101.52
CA ILE A 821 -48.60 -55.46 100.94
C ILE A 821 -48.64 -56.92 101.37
N GLU A 822 -47.51 -57.64 101.27
CA GLU A 822 -47.41 -59.03 101.72
C GLU A 822 -47.75 -59.18 103.21
N SER A 823 -47.26 -58.26 104.05
CA SER A 823 -47.59 -58.22 105.46
C SER A 823 -49.07 -57.93 105.71
N LEU A 824 -49.69 -57.02 104.94
CA LEU A 824 -51.12 -56.71 105.04
C LEU A 824 -51.97 -57.91 104.61
N GLU A 825 -51.77 -58.47 103.43
CA GLU A 825 -52.56 -59.60 102.93
C GLU A 825 -52.53 -60.80 103.89
N ASN A 826 -51.35 -61.20 104.36
CA ASN A 826 -51.23 -62.30 105.32
C ASN A 826 -51.91 -61.96 106.65
N GLY A 827 -51.71 -60.73 107.15
CA GLY A 827 -52.29 -60.30 108.42
C GLY A 827 -53.81 -60.15 108.37
N LEU A 828 -54.36 -59.66 107.26
CA LEU A 828 -55.80 -59.51 107.05
C LEU A 828 -56.45 -60.88 106.88
N MET A 829 -55.80 -61.81 106.16
CA MET A 829 -56.26 -63.20 106.05
C MET A 829 -56.31 -63.89 107.42
N ASP A 830 -55.27 -63.72 108.25
CA ASP A 830 -55.22 -64.30 109.60
C ASP A 830 -56.29 -63.69 110.53
N LEU A 831 -56.48 -62.35 110.47
CA LEU A 831 -57.48 -61.62 111.26
C LEU A 831 -58.91 -61.94 110.81
N ASP A 832 -59.17 -62.05 109.52
CA ASP A 832 -60.46 -62.45 108.95
C ASP A 832 -60.83 -63.88 109.37
N ALA A 833 -59.88 -64.81 109.30
CA ALA A 833 -60.05 -66.18 109.74
C ALA A 833 -60.25 -66.30 111.27
N TRP A 834 -59.67 -65.38 112.05
CA TRP A 834 -59.91 -65.31 113.49
C TRP A 834 -61.30 -64.71 113.81
N LEU A 835 -61.66 -63.57 113.20
CA LEU A 835 -62.97 -62.92 113.38
C LEU A 835 -64.11 -63.84 112.97
N SER A 836 -64.00 -64.51 111.82
CA SER A 836 -65.03 -65.45 111.36
C SER A 836 -65.20 -66.65 112.31
N ARG A 837 -64.13 -67.10 112.98
CA ARG A 837 -64.22 -68.12 114.04
C ARG A 837 -64.87 -67.57 115.32
N GLY A 838 -64.61 -66.31 115.65
CA GLY A 838 -65.22 -65.61 116.79
C GLY A 838 -66.72 -65.37 116.60
N GLU A 839 -67.12 -64.86 115.44
CA GLU A 839 -68.52 -64.66 115.03
C GLU A 839 -69.28 -65.99 115.02
N ALA A 840 -68.71 -67.05 114.46
CA ALA A 840 -69.30 -68.39 114.51
C ALA A 840 -69.42 -68.94 115.95
N LEU A 841 -68.50 -68.58 116.85
CA LEU A 841 -68.59 -68.91 118.27
C LEU A 841 -69.74 -68.14 118.94
N LEU A 842 -69.91 -66.86 118.63
CA LEU A 842 -70.99 -66.01 119.17
C LEU A 842 -72.38 -66.40 118.66
N GLU A 843 -72.53 -66.69 117.36
CA GLU A 843 -73.79 -67.18 116.76
C GLU A 843 -74.24 -68.53 117.34
N SER A 844 -73.34 -69.32 117.90
CA SER A 844 -73.65 -70.63 118.49
C SER A 844 -74.41 -70.58 119.84
N HIS A 845 -74.85 -69.40 120.30
CA HIS A 845 -75.53 -69.21 121.59
C HIS A 845 -76.97 -69.75 121.64
N LYS A 846 -77.19 -70.75 122.52
CA LYS A 846 -78.51 -71.10 123.10
C LYS A 846 -78.36 -71.30 124.62
N LEU A 847 -79.19 -70.63 125.41
CA LEU A 847 -79.21 -70.68 126.88
C LEU A 847 -79.94 -71.94 127.42
N ASP A 848 -79.72 -73.09 126.79
CA ASP A 848 -80.34 -74.37 127.17
C ASP A 848 -79.25 -75.41 127.48
N GLY A 849 -79.17 -75.91 128.72
CA GLY A 849 -78.19 -76.92 129.11
C GLY A 849 -77.97 -77.03 130.62
N THR A 850 -77.32 -78.10 131.05
CA THR A 850 -76.97 -78.32 132.46
C THR A 850 -75.89 -77.32 132.93
N GLN A 851 -75.84 -77.01 134.23
CA GLN A 851 -74.92 -76.01 134.78
C GLN A 851 -73.45 -76.26 134.38
N GLU A 852 -73.04 -77.53 134.32
CA GLU A 852 -71.69 -77.96 133.95
C GLU A 852 -71.36 -77.69 132.46
N GLU A 853 -72.33 -77.81 131.56
CA GLU A 853 -72.17 -77.50 130.12
C GLU A 853 -72.12 -75.99 129.87
N THR A 854 -72.85 -75.20 130.65
CA THR A 854 -72.81 -73.73 130.60
C THR A 854 -71.49 -73.19 131.14
N GLU A 855 -70.93 -73.80 132.20
CA GLU A 855 -69.59 -73.48 132.71
C GLU A 855 -68.48 -73.86 131.71
N GLN A 856 -68.55 -75.01 131.03
CA GLN A 856 -67.58 -75.37 129.97
C GLN A 856 -67.66 -74.43 128.75
N ARG A 857 -68.86 -73.97 128.37
CA ARG A 857 -69.02 -72.99 127.27
C ARG A 857 -68.48 -71.62 127.67
N LEU A 858 -68.76 -71.18 128.90
CA LEU A 858 -68.18 -69.96 129.45
C LEU A 858 -66.64 -70.02 129.46
N GLU A 859 -66.06 -71.18 129.79
CA GLU A 859 -64.61 -71.36 129.79
C GLU A 859 -64.02 -71.37 128.36
N LYS A 860 -64.72 -71.93 127.36
CA LYS A 860 -64.33 -71.82 125.95
C LYS A 860 -64.40 -70.39 125.41
N HIS A 861 -65.44 -69.64 125.79
CA HIS A 861 -65.54 -68.21 125.47
C HIS A 861 -64.40 -67.43 126.12
N LYS A 862 -64.13 -67.63 127.41
CA LYS A 862 -62.99 -67.00 128.11
C LYS A 862 -61.65 -67.36 127.48
N ALA A 863 -61.43 -68.61 127.09
CA ALA A 863 -60.20 -69.06 126.45
C ALA A 863 -60.01 -68.41 125.07
N PHE A 864 -61.04 -68.41 124.21
CA PHE A 864 -60.96 -67.82 122.86
C PHE A 864 -60.80 -66.29 122.91
N PHE A 865 -61.59 -65.61 123.76
CA PHE A 865 -61.52 -64.15 123.91
C PHE A 865 -60.36 -63.66 124.79
N SER A 866 -59.60 -64.55 125.43
CA SER A 866 -58.32 -64.17 126.04
C SER A 866 -57.30 -63.68 125.01
N GLU A 867 -57.42 -64.11 123.75
CA GLU A 867 -56.56 -63.69 122.64
C GLU A 867 -56.95 -62.33 122.05
N ILE A 868 -58.07 -61.74 122.47
CA ILE A 868 -58.62 -60.52 121.84
C ILE A 868 -57.68 -59.32 121.92
N THR A 869 -56.95 -59.19 123.03
CA THR A 869 -55.96 -58.12 123.24
C THR A 869 -54.77 -58.29 122.31
N TYR A 870 -54.37 -59.53 122.03
CA TYR A 870 -53.31 -59.87 121.08
C TYR A 870 -53.75 -59.61 119.63
N GLN A 871 -54.96 -60.04 119.26
CA GLN A 871 -55.52 -59.81 117.92
C GLN A 871 -55.78 -58.33 117.65
N LYS A 872 -56.22 -57.56 118.66
CA LYS A 872 -56.32 -56.09 118.59
C LYS A 872 -54.96 -55.43 118.37
N SER A 873 -53.91 -55.91 119.05
CA SER A 873 -52.54 -55.45 118.80
C SER A 873 -52.05 -55.77 117.38
N ILE A 874 -52.45 -56.91 116.82
CA ILE A 874 -52.15 -57.25 115.41
C ILE A 874 -52.92 -56.32 114.47
N LEU A 875 -54.21 -56.10 114.68
CA LEU A 875 -55.03 -55.18 113.89
C LEU A 875 -54.46 -53.75 113.93
N ASP A 876 -54.11 -53.22 115.11
CA ASP A 876 -53.47 -51.91 115.27
C ASP A 876 -52.11 -51.84 114.56
N SER A 877 -51.33 -52.93 114.61
CA SER A 877 -50.08 -53.03 113.86
C SER A 877 -50.31 -53.05 112.34
N LYS A 878 -51.32 -53.78 111.86
CA LYS A 878 -51.66 -53.84 110.42
C LYS A 878 -52.26 -52.53 109.94
N ASN A 879 -53.06 -51.82 110.74
CA ASN A 879 -53.53 -50.46 110.46
C ASN A 879 -52.37 -49.46 110.32
N LYS A 880 -51.31 -49.58 111.15
CA LYS A 880 -50.08 -48.78 110.96
C LYS A 880 -49.34 -49.13 109.66
N VAL A 881 -49.33 -50.40 109.25
CA VAL A 881 -48.76 -50.82 107.96
C VAL A 881 -49.63 -50.33 106.80
N HIS A 882 -50.96 -50.36 106.92
CA HIS A 882 -51.90 -49.82 105.95
C HIS A 882 -51.74 -48.31 105.78
N GLN A 883 -51.58 -47.55 106.87
CA GLN A 883 -51.23 -46.12 106.78
C GLN A 883 -49.89 -45.87 106.05
N LYS A 884 -48.89 -46.73 106.23
CA LYS A 884 -47.63 -46.65 105.47
C LYS A 884 -47.84 -46.93 103.98
N VAL A 885 -48.69 -47.90 103.63
CA VAL A 885 -49.08 -48.19 102.24
C VAL A 885 -49.86 -47.02 101.63
N GLN A 886 -50.80 -46.44 102.38
CA GLN A 886 -51.54 -45.23 101.99
C GLN A 886 -50.63 -44.04 101.70
N SER A 887 -49.57 -43.85 102.48
CA SER A 887 -48.59 -42.77 102.22
C SER A 887 -47.84 -42.93 100.88
N SER A 888 -47.88 -44.13 100.28
CA SER A 888 -47.24 -44.43 98.99
C SER A 888 -48.20 -44.33 97.80
N LYS A 889 -49.51 -44.21 98.04
CA LYS A 889 -50.57 -44.08 97.02
C LYS A 889 -50.35 -42.93 96.01
N PRO A 890 -49.90 -41.71 96.43
CA PRO A 890 -49.63 -40.62 95.48
C PRO A 890 -48.45 -40.88 94.54
N LYS A 891 -47.60 -41.88 94.82
CA LYS A 891 -46.41 -42.20 94.03
C LYS A 891 -46.61 -43.39 93.10
N LEU A 892 -47.81 -43.98 93.13
CA LEU A 892 -48.19 -45.24 92.49
C LEU A 892 -49.60 -45.12 91.90
N GLU A 893 -49.82 -44.07 91.10
CA GLU A 893 -51.16 -43.67 90.60
C GLU A 893 -51.89 -44.75 89.79
N ASN A 894 -51.15 -45.63 89.10
CA ASN A 894 -51.72 -46.73 88.31
C ASN A 894 -51.94 -48.02 89.12
N ILE A 895 -51.68 -48.01 90.42
CA ILE A 895 -51.95 -49.16 91.29
C ILE A 895 -53.30 -48.97 91.96
N ASP A 896 -54.19 -49.95 91.80
CA ASP A 896 -55.51 -49.93 92.40
C ASP A 896 -55.46 -50.42 93.85
N PHE A 897 -55.35 -49.49 94.79
CA PHE A 897 -55.34 -49.74 96.23
C PHE A 897 -56.71 -50.09 96.82
N SER A 898 -57.82 -49.93 96.07
CA SER A 898 -59.18 -50.23 96.59
C SER A 898 -59.32 -51.71 97.00
N VAL A 899 -58.54 -52.58 96.35
CA VAL A 899 -58.47 -54.03 96.59
C VAL A 899 -57.93 -54.38 97.98
N ILE A 900 -57.18 -53.47 98.63
CA ILE A 900 -56.68 -53.64 100.01
C ILE A 900 -57.45 -52.73 100.98
N ASP A 901 -57.85 -51.55 100.54
CA ASP A 901 -58.56 -50.57 101.37
C ASP A 901 -59.90 -51.14 101.85
N GLY A 902 -60.68 -51.75 100.95
CA GLY A 902 -61.96 -52.38 101.31
C GLY A 902 -61.84 -53.46 102.39
N PRO A 903 -60.98 -54.49 102.22
CA PRO A 903 -60.79 -55.51 103.24
C PRO A 903 -60.29 -55.00 104.60
N VAL A 904 -59.42 -53.98 104.62
CA VAL A 904 -58.94 -53.36 105.86
C VAL A 904 -60.05 -52.60 106.57
N GLU A 905 -60.85 -51.83 105.84
CA GLU A 905 -62.00 -51.08 106.39
C GLU A 905 -63.08 -52.04 106.92
N GLU A 906 -63.37 -53.10 106.17
CA GLU A 906 -64.33 -54.14 106.58
C GLU A 906 -63.88 -54.85 107.87
N LEU A 907 -62.61 -55.25 107.96
CA LEU A 907 -62.10 -55.90 109.19
C LEU A 907 -62.07 -54.95 110.38
N ASN A 908 -61.76 -53.67 110.17
CA ASN A 908 -61.88 -52.66 111.23
C ASN A 908 -63.33 -52.46 111.68
N HIS A 909 -64.28 -52.48 110.75
CA HIS A 909 -65.69 -52.39 111.04
C HIS A 909 -66.19 -53.61 111.83
N ARG A 910 -65.84 -54.84 111.40
CA ARG A 910 -66.17 -56.09 112.11
C ARG A 910 -65.60 -56.14 113.53
N PHE A 911 -64.39 -55.62 113.72
CA PHE A 911 -63.78 -55.51 115.05
C PHE A 911 -64.41 -54.41 115.93
N GLN A 912 -65.18 -53.47 115.37
CA GLN A 912 -65.90 -52.42 116.11
C GLN A 912 -67.38 -52.75 116.33
N ALA A 913 -68.04 -53.38 115.36
CA ALA A 913 -69.49 -53.60 115.33
C ALA A 913 -69.99 -54.57 116.41
N GLU A 914 -69.21 -55.61 116.75
CA GLU A 914 -69.63 -56.59 117.77
C GLU A 914 -69.25 -56.21 119.20
N ASN A 915 -68.81 -54.96 119.45
CA ASN A 915 -68.53 -54.43 120.79
C ASN A 915 -67.67 -55.38 121.65
N TRP A 916 -66.69 -56.02 121.02
CA TRP A 916 -65.78 -57.01 121.60
C TRP A 916 -65.08 -56.57 122.91
N SER A 917 -65.03 -55.27 123.19
CA SER A 917 -64.55 -54.69 124.45
C SER A 917 -65.42 -54.99 125.67
N ASP A 918 -66.67 -55.40 125.49
CA ASP A 918 -67.62 -55.70 126.57
C ASP A 918 -67.45 -57.15 127.10
N PHE A 919 -66.57 -57.96 126.49
CA PHE A 919 -66.21 -59.32 126.93
C PHE A 919 -64.89 -59.38 127.74
N HIS A 920 -64.28 -58.21 128.03
CA HIS A 920 -63.23 -58.05 129.05
C HIS A 920 -63.84 -57.90 130.44
#